data_AF-A0ABD3MYL4-F1
#
_entry.id   AF-A0ABD3MYL4-F1
#
_cell.length_a   1.000
_cell.length_b   1.000
_cell.length_c   1.000
_cell.angle_alpha   90.00
_cell.angle_beta   90.00
_cell.angle_gamma   90.00
#
_symmetry.space_group_name_H-M   'P 1'
#
loop_
_entity.id
_entity.type
_entity.pdbx_description
1 polymer ?
#
loop_
_entity_poly.entity_id
_entity_poly.type
_entity_poly.pdbx_seq_one_letter_code
_entity_poly.pdbx_strand_id
1 'polypeptide(L)'
;MSSSSPPPPLHRRDSSKSSYAHDFWKHFQQRPLDAVFRPKSVALIGASEKEGSVGKTILWNLLTSPFGGTIYPVNNNPRKLKGNVFGIRSYQRMQDIPEQGIDLAIIAVPSKAVKDVMHDCVSVGVKGAIIISAGFKETGTDGAVLENEIMEIARGGNMRVIGPNCLGVMNPINGLNATFASNISKPGNVAFISQSGAMCTSILDWSLQANVGFSAFISIGSMMDVSWGDLIYYLGDDPNTKAIAIYMETIGDARSFMSAASEVAMTKPIIVIKPGRTEQAAAAAASHTGSLAGRDDVLDAAFRRCGVLRVNKIREVFEIIELLGKQPRPKGKYLTIVTNAGGPGVISTDALIGSGGQLAWLSERTMQRLNQLLPPHWSHANPIDLLGDANPDTYAKAIEIAAENEYSDGILIVLTPQSMTDPTETARRIAEVSKKIMGTKPILASWMGGAGVMAGRIILDQAGIPTYDYPDSAAEMFSFMFEYSVNISQLYQCPRWCVEMHPERRTADYILSNARTSGRMLLTEYESKEILSAYGIPTVKTILAHTVEEAIAAANAIGYPVVLKINSETVTHKTDVGGVKLNLTSPSDVQDAFIDIQRAVESKFSKDDFQGVTVQPLVLARDSYELIVGASGDEQFGPVMLFGSGGTLVEVYNDRALALPPLNSNLAHLMMKNTKIFNALKGVRGKSAVNIPALEKLIVNFSHLVMEKWQYISEMEINPLLASGDALVALDARIILHPAASSTIRPAIRPYPSQYEQRFVSKKGRAMLIRPIMPEDEPLVVDFHKLLSEDSVYKRFISHIKYEDRVSHDRLIRVCHVDYDRDIALIVLDNSRGVEKLVAAARLTKEHGGNSAEFSVLVADDYQGEGIGEKLLRNLIEHAKAEGLDAIEAVVLRTNGAMIHVAEKAGFECVYDEEENVVRQYLNLNDRITEDDMNVRPKSAPIEI
;
A
#
# COMPACT_ATOMS: atom_id res chain seq x y z
N MET A 1 -35.49 46.12 -30.08
CA MET A 1 -34.98 46.40 -28.72
C MET A 1 -35.29 45.17 -27.87
N SER A 2 -34.32 44.26 -27.81
CA SER A 2 -34.44 42.92 -27.22
C SER A 2 -33.83 42.90 -25.82
N SER A 3 -34.62 42.46 -24.84
CA SER A 3 -34.25 42.28 -23.44
C SER A 3 -33.32 41.09 -23.25
N SER A 4 -32.10 41.36 -22.77
CA SER A 4 -31.09 40.36 -22.40
C SER A 4 -31.31 39.84 -20.98
N SER A 5 -31.55 38.53 -20.85
CA SER A 5 -31.50 37.80 -19.57
C SER A 5 -30.06 37.69 -19.05
N PRO A 6 -29.83 37.68 -17.72
CA PRO A 6 -28.49 37.51 -17.15
C PRO A 6 -28.03 36.04 -17.27
N PRO A 7 -26.70 35.79 -17.33
CA PRO A 7 -26.17 34.43 -17.43
C PRO A 7 -26.34 33.68 -16.10
N PRO A 8 -26.43 32.34 -16.13
CA PRO A 8 -26.56 31.53 -14.92
C PRO A 8 -25.28 31.58 -14.07
N PRO A 9 -25.38 31.36 -12.75
CA PRO A 9 -24.22 31.43 -11.86
C PRO A 9 -23.25 30.29 -12.16
N LEU A 10 -21.97 30.65 -12.31
CA LEU A 10 -20.84 29.71 -12.32
C LEU A 10 -20.90 28.84 -11.06
N HIS A 11 -21.16 27.55 -11.23
CA HIS A 11 -20.99 26.56 -10.18
C HIS A 11 -19.59 26.72 -9.55
N ARG A 12 -19.56 26.93 -8.22
CA ARG A 12 -18.33 26.90 -7.42
C ARG A 12 -17.55 25.64 -7.78
N ARG A 13 -16.33 25.81 -8.29
CA ARG A 13 -15.38 24.73 -8.52
C ARG A 13 -15.09 24.06 -7.18
N ASP A 14 -15.50 22.80 -7.08
CA ASP A 14 -15.09 21.91 -6.01
C ASP A 14 -13.56 21.71 -6.07
N SER A 15 -12.86 22.01 -4.98
CA SER A 15 -11.40 21.94 -4.88
C SER A 15 -10.87 20.49 -4.91
N SER A 16 -11.77 19.51 -4.87
CA SER A 16 -11.47 18.08 -5.05
C SER A 16 -11.00 17.70 -6.47
N LYS A 17 -11.15 18.61 -7.46
CA LYS A 17 -10.78 18.36 -8.86
C LYS A 17 -9.28 18.45 -9.17
N SER A 18 -8.42 18.90 -8.24
CA SER A 18 -6.97 19.01 -8.49
C SER A 18 -6.26 17.66 -8.58
N SER A 19 -6.83 16.59 -8.03
CA SER A 19 -6.23 15.25 -7.97
C SER A 19 -6.15 14.52 -9.32
N TYR A 20 -6.86 14.99 -10.36
CA TYR A 20 -7.05 14.24 -11.62
C TYR A 20 -6.11 14.66 -12.75
N ALA A 21 -5.16 15.57 -12.49
CA ALA A 21 -4.24 16.10 -13.50
C ALA A 21 -3.33 15.05 -14.17
N HIS A 22 -3.25 13.83 -13.64
CA HIS A 22 -2.48 12.73 -14.22
C HIS A 22 -3.32 11.71 -15.01
N ASP A 23 -4.62 11.60 -14.71
CA ASP A 23 -5.48 10.47 -15.08
C ASP A 23 -6.82 10.97 -15.62
N PHE A 24 -6.79 11.90 -16.59
CA PHE A 24 -8.00 12.48 -17.16
C PHE A 24 -8.90 11.43 -17.84
N TRP A 25 -8.33 10.31 -18.29
CA TRP A 25 -9.00 9.29 -19.09
C TRP A 25 -9.53 8.06 -18.32
N LYS A 26 -9.14 7.84 -17.06
CA LYS A 26 -9.73 6.77 -16.20
C LYS A 26 -11.26 6.85 -16.04
N HIS A 27 -11.87 7.97 -16.45
CA HIS A 27 -13.32 8.19 -16.41
C HIS A 27 -14.08 7.70 -17.65
N PHE A 28 -13.41 7.46 -18.78
CA PHE A 28 -14.07 7.14 -20.06
C PHE A 28 -13.94 5.68 -20.51
N GLN A 29 -13.11 4.87 -19.84
CA GLN A 29 -13.00 3.44 -20.11
C GLN A 29 -14.03 2.63 -19.31
N GLN A 30 -14.71 1.67 -19.97
CA GLN A 30 -15.51 0.66 -19.29
C GLN A 30 -14.60 -0.20 -18.42
N ARG A 31 -14.87 -0.28 -17.13
CA ARG A 31 -14.04 -1.03 -16.18
C ARG A 31 -14.50 -2.48 -16.15
N PRO A 32 -13.60 -3.47 -16.02
CA PRO A 32 -13.99 -4.89 -15.99
C PRO A 32 -15.05 -5.24 -14.95
N LEU A 33 -15.06 -4.54 -13.81
CA LEU A 33 -16.02 -4.74 -12.72
C LEU A 33 -17.32 -3.93 -12.85
N ASP A 34 -17.47 -3.06 -13.85
CA ASP A 34 -18.73 -2.36 -14.10
C ASP A 34 -19.88 -3.35 -14.36
N ALA A 35 -19.58 -4.50 -14.96
CA ALA A 35 -20.52 -5.60 -15.16
C ALA A 35 -21.14 -6.11 -13.84
N VAL A 36 -20.44 -5.98 -12.71
CA VAL A 36 -20.94 -6.38 -11.39
C VAL A 36 -21.60 -5.23 -10.65
N PHE A 37 -20.98 -4.04 -10.67
CA PHE A 37 -21.40 -2.92 -9.81
C PHE A 37 -22.37 -1.95 -10.48
N ARG A 38 -22.40 -1.91 -11.81
CA ARG A 38 -23.30 -1.08 -12.63
C ARG A 38 -24.00 -1.88 -13.75
N PRO A 39 -24.53 -3.09 -13.47
CA PRO A 39 -25.23 -3.88 -14.49
C PRO A 39 -26.53 -3.19 -14.91
N LYS A 40 -26.86 -3.30 -16.20
CA LYS A 40 -28.16 -2.96 -16.77
C LYS A 40 -29.07 -4.19 -16.85
N SER A 41 -28.48 -5.37 -17.02
CA SER A 41 -29.18 -6.65 -17.12
C SER A 41 -28.57 -7.69 -16.17
N VAL A 42 -29.42 -8.39 -15.41
CA VAL A 42 -29.02 -9.36 -14.39
C VAL A 42 -29.76 -10.68 -14.61
N ALA A 43 -29.03 -11.77 -14.82
CA ALA A 43 -29.57 -13.12 -14.81
C ALA A 43 -29.39 -13.77 -13.45
N LEU A 44 -30.47 -14.32 -12.88
CA LEU A 44 -30.43 -15.05 -11.60
C LEU A 44 -30.64 -16.55 -11.85
N ILE A 45 -29.55 -17.32 -11.79
CA ILE A 45 -29.54 -18.76 -11.99
C ILE A 45 -29.79 -19.45 -10.65
N GLY A 46 -30.87 -20.23 -10.59
CA GLY A 46 -31.36 -20.83 -9.35
C GLY A 46 -32.52 -20.05 -8.70
N ALA A 47 -33.13 -19.11 -9.43
CA ALA A 47 -34.32 -18.39 -8.99
C ALA A 47 -35.44 -19.35 -8.59
N SER A 48 -36.13 -19.12 -7.46
CA SER A 48 -37.17 -20.02 -6.96
C SER A 48 -38.22 -19.27 -6.16
N GLU A 49 -39.42 -19.83 -6.03
CA GLU A 49 -40.44 -19.38 -5.07
C GLU A 49 -40.42 -20.20 -3.76
N LYS A 50 -39.54 -21.23 -3.69
CA LYS A 50 -39.44 -22.12 -2.53
C LYS A 50 -39.04 -21.31 -1.30
N GLU A 51 -39.85 -21.40 -0.26
CA GLU A 51 -39.60 -20.73 1.01
C GLU A 51 -38.26 -21.20 1.63
N GLY A 52 -37.51 -20.24 2.18
CA GLY A 52 -36.16 -20.46 2.71
C GLY A 52 -35.05 -20.70 1.66
N SER A 53 -35.34 -20.65 0.35
CA SER A 53 -34.30 -20.77 -0.67
C SER A 53 -33.55 -19.46 -0.92
N VAL A 54 -32.23 -19.55 -1.08
CA VAL A 54 -31.36 -18.40 -1.38
C VAL A 54 -31.78 -17.67 -2.64
N GLY A 55 -32.07 -18.41 -3.72
CA GLY A 55 -32.54 -17.84 -4.99
C GLY A 55 -33.87 -17.07 -4.88
N LYS A 56 -34.77 -17.45 -3.95
CA LYS A 56 -35.99 -16.67 -3.67
C LYS A 56 -35.63 -15.31 -3.07
N THR A 57 -34.76 -15.30 -2.05
CA THR A 57 -34.38 -14.08 -1.33
C THR A 57 -33.65 -13.09 -2.24
N ILE A 58 -32.71 -13.58 -3.07
CA ILE A 58 -32.00 -12.71 -4.02
C ILE A 58 -32.98 -12.10 -5.03
N LEU A 59 -33.88 -12.91 -5.61
CA LEU A 59 -34.86 -12.39 -6.55
C LEU A 59 -35.75 -11.34 -5.91
N TRP A 60 -36.23 -11.61 -4.69
CA TRP A 60 -37.04 -10.68 -3.92
C TRP A 60 -36.30 -9.36 -3.70
N ASN A 61 -35.05 -9.43 -3.24
CA ASN A 61 -34.21 -8.27 -2.99
C ASN A 61 -33.97 -7.43 -4.25
N LEU A 62 -33.72 -8.06 -5.41
CA LEU A 62 -33.57 -7.36 -6.68
C LEU A 62 -34.86 -6.64 -7.10
N LEU A 63 -36.02 -7.23 -6.83
CA LEU A 63 -37.33 -6.65 -7.19
C LEU A 63 -37.82 -5.56 -6.26
N THR A 64 -37.50 -5.65 -4.97
CA THR A 64 -37.92 -4.64 -3.99
C THR A 64 -36.96 -3.47 -3.87
N SER A 65 -35.76 -3.57 -4.46
CA SER A 65 -34.76 -2.51 -4.45
C SER A 65 -34.90 -1.60 -5.68
N PRO A 66 -34.48 -0.32 -5.62
CA PRO A 66 -34.61 0.63 -6.72
C PRO A 66 -33.56 0.44 -7.83
N PHE A 67 -33.21 -0.81 -8.17
CA PHE A 67 -32.13 -1.16 -9.11
C PHE A 67 -32.38 -0.65 -10.54
N GLY A 68 -33.63 -0.61 -10.99
CA GLY A 68 -34.01 -0.06 -12.30
C GLY A 68 -33.53 -0.84 -13.54
N GLY A 69 -32.68 -1.85 -13.38
CA GLY A 69 -32.24 -2.75 -14.45
C GLY A 69 -33.18 -3.93 -14.71
N THR A 70 -32.93 -4.66 -15.80
CA THR A 70 -33.74 -5.82 -16.22
C THR A 70 -33.28 -7.10 -15.49
N ILE A 71 -34.22 -7.88 -14.97
CA ILE A 71 -33.94 -9.10 -14.20
C ILE A 71 -34.48 -10.33 -14.95
N TYR A 72 -33.63 -11.34 -15.15
CA TYR A 72 -33.94 -12.59 -15.85
C TYR A 72 -33.82 -13.80 -14.90
N PRO A 73 -34.94 -14.33 -14.37
CA PRO A 73 -34.93 -15.53 -13.57
C PRO A 73 -34.65 -16.79 -14.42
N VAL A 74 -33.62 -17.56 -14.08
CA VAL A 74 -33.27 -18.83 -14.77
C VAL A 74 -33.48 -20.01 -13.83
N ASN A 75 -34.28 -20.98 -14.27
CA ASN A 75 -34.56 -22.21 -13.52
C ASN A 75 -34.79 -23.40 -14.46
N ASN A 76 -34.08 -24.50 -14.20
CA ASN A 76 -34.11 -25.72 -15.01
C ASN A 76 -35.33 -26.66 -14.73
N ASN A 77 -36.27 -26.27 -13.86
CA ASN A 77 -37.46 -27.06 -13.52
C ASN A 77 -38.77 -26.33 -13.91
N PRO A 78 -39.10 -26.28 -15.22
CA PRO A 78 -40.24 -25.53 -15.76
C PRO A 78 -41.61 -26.06 -15.28
N ARG A 79 -41.71 -27.36 -14.97
CA ARG A 79 -42.97 -28.00 -14.54
C ARG A 79 -43.47 -27.47 -13.19
N LYS A 80 -42.56 -27.02 -12.32
CA LYS A 80 -42.89 -26.56 -10.97
C LYS A 80 -43.29 -25.09 -10.91
N LEU A 81 -42.89 -24.29 -11.91
CA LEU A 81 -42.98 -22.83 -11.91
C LEU A 81 -43.95 -22.27 -12.97
N LYS A 82 -44.57 -23.12 -13.81
CA LYS A 82 -45.48 -22.69 -14.90
C LYS A 82 -44.86 -21.61 -15.82
N GLY A 83 -43.53 -21.58 -15.95
CA GLY A 83 -42.81 -20.61 -16.78
C GLY A 83 -42.56 -19.23 -16.16
N ASN A 84 -42.99 -18.97 -14.91
CA ASN A 84 -42.77 -17.67 -14.24
C ASN A 84 -42.24 -17.86 -12.81
N VAL A 85 -41.54 -16.85 -12.27
CA VAL A 85 -41.15 -16.73 -10.85
C VAL A 85 -41.54 -15.33 -10.37
N PHE A 86 -42.35 -15.22 -9.32
CA PHE A 86 -42.94 -13.95 -8.84
C PHE A 86 -43.66 -13.16 -9.94
N GLY A 87 -44.31 -13.86 -10.89
CA GLY A 87 -45.00 -13.24 -12.02
C GLY A 87 -44.08 -12.74 -13.15
N ILE A 88 -42.77 -12.97 -13.06
CA ILE A 88 -41.78 -12.62 -14.09
C ILE A 88 -41.48 -13.86 -14.92
N ARG A 89 -41.37 -13.68 -16.24
CA ARG A 89 -41.01 -14.77 -17.15
C ARG A 89 -39.67 -15.39 -16.77
N SER A 90 -39.67 -16.70 -16.58
CA SER A 90 -38.48 -17.47 -16.26
C SER A 90 -38.02 -18.29 -17.46
N TYR A 91 -36.70 -18.42 -17.59
CA TYR A 91 -36.02 -19.11 -18.68
C TYR A 91 -35.41 -20.42 -18.18
N GLN A 92 -35.31 -21.42 -19.06
CA GLN A 92 -34.75 -22.72 -18.68
C GLN A 92 -33.22 -22.70 -18.72
N ARG A 93 -32.67 -22.04 -19.74
CA ARG A 93 -31.24 -21.88 -19.94
C ARG A 93 -30.89 -20.43 -20.23
N MET A 94 -29.63 -20.08 -20.06
CA MET A 94 -29.12 -18.73 -20.36
C MET A 94 -29.33 -18.35 -21.82
N GLN A 95 -29.20 -19.30 -22.75
CA GLN A 95 -29.33 -19.06 -24.19
C GLN A 95 -30.78 -18.77 -24.63
N ASP A 96 -31.78 -19.03 -23.77
CA ASP A 96 -33.18 -18.78 -24.10
C ASP A 96 -33.58 -17.30 -23.81
N ILE A 97 -32.70 -16.51 -23.18
CA ILE A 97 -32.92 -15.10 -22.87
C ILE A 97 -32.82 -14.28 -24.15
N PRO A 98 -33.82 -13.44 -24.48
CA PRO A 98 -33.87 -12.71 -25.75
C PRO A 98 -32.89 -11.53 -25.84
N GLU A 99 -32.45 -10.99 -24.69
CA GLU A 99 -31.48 -9.90 -24.64
C GLU A 99 -30.07 -10.42 -24.93
N GLN A 100 -29.38 -9.75 -25.85
CA GLN A 100 -27.97 -9.98 -26.12
C GLN A 100 -27.12 -9.07 -25.22
N GLY A 101 -26.09 -9.63 -24.59
CA GLY A 101 -25.21 -8.87 -23.69
C GLY A 101 -25.77 -8.76 -22.27
N ILE A 102 -25.97 -9.90 -21.60
CA ILE A 102 -26.26 -9.93 -20.16
C ILE A 102 -25.01 -9.48 -19.39
N ASP A 103 -25.12 -8.46 -18.55
CA ASP A 103 -23.97 -7.91 -17.82
C ASP A 103 -23.54 -8.84 -16.68
N LEU A 104 -24.50 -9.25 -15.84
CA LEU A 104 -24.26 -9.97 -14.59
C LEU A 104 -25.03 -11.29 -14.49
N ALA A 105 -24.33 -12.37 -14.14
CA ALA A 105 -24.95 -13.63 -13.73
C ALA A 105 -24.79 -13.86 -12.21
N ILE A 106 -25.89 -14.07 -11.50
CA ILE A 106 -25.90 -14.47 -10.08
C ILE A 106 -26.22 -15.96 -10.01
N ILE A 107 -25.29 -16.75 -9.46
CA ILE A 107 -25.34 -18.20 -9.49
C ILE A 107 -25.62 -18.73 -8.07
N ALA A 108 -26.83 -19.26 -7.87
CA ALA A 108 -27.31 -19.81 -6.60
C ALA A 108 -27.79 -21.27 -6.77
N VAL A 109 -26.98 -22.11 -7.45
CA VAL A 109 -27.22 -23.54 -7.69
C VAL A 109 -26.17 -24.42 -6.98
N PRO A 110 -26.42 -25.72 -6.70
CA PRO A 110 -25.43 -26.58 -6.04
C PRO A 110 -24.05 -26.57 -6.75
N SER A 111 -22.96 -26.63 -5.98
CA SER A 111 -21.57 -26.47 -6.51
C SER A 111 -21.26 -27.33 -7.74
N LYS A 112 -21.74 -28.58 -7.76
CA LYS A 112 -21.55 -29.51 -8.89
C LYS A 112 -22.12 -29.02 -10.23
N ALA A 113 -23.15 -28.16 -10.21
CA ALA A 113 -23.76 -27.61 -11.41
C ALA A 113 -23.16 -26.26 -11.84
N VAL A 114 -22.30 -25.65 -11.00
CA VAL A 114 -21.75 -24.31 -11.27
C VAL A 114 -20.85 -24.33 -12.50
N LYS A 115 -20.07 -25.39 -12.72
CA LYS A 115 -19.22 -25.54 -13.91
C LYS A 115 -20.01 -25.43 -15.21
N ASP A 116 -21.10 -26.18 -15.33
CA ASP A 116 -21.95 -26.18 -16.53
C ASP A 116 -22.61 -24.80 -16.75
N VAL A 117 -23.08 -24.18 -15.66
CA VAL A 117 -23.66 -22.83 -15.71
C VAL A 117 -22.63 -21.80 -16.16
N MET A 118 -21.38 -21.92 -15.73
CA MET A 118 -20.30 -21.02 -16.15
C MET A 118 -20.02 -21.13 -17.64
N HIS A 119 -20.03 -22.33 -18.21
CA HIS A 119 -19.97 -22.51 -19.68
C HIS A 119 -21.14 -21.82 -20.39
N ASP A 120 -22.35 -21.97 -19.87
CA ASP A 120 -23.53 -21.31 -20.42
C ASP A 120 -23.39 -19.78 -20.39
N CYS A 121 -22.94 -19.21 -19.27
CA CYS A 121 -22.69 -17.78 -19.10
C CYS A 121 -21.65 -17.25 -20.11
N VAL A 122 -20.51 -17.96 -20.25
CA VAL A 122 -19.47 -17.58 -21.21
C VAL A 122 -19.98 -17.65 -22.65
N SER A 123 -20.77 -18.67 -23.00
CA SER A 123 -21.32 -18.82 -24.35
C SER A 123 -22.26 -17.68 -24.77
N VAL A 124 -22.94 -17.06 -23.80
CA VAL A 124 -23.84 -15.90 -24.01
C VAL A 124 -23.08 -14.57 -23.90
N GLY A 125 -21.79 -14.59 -23.56
CA GLY A 125 -20.93 -13.41 -23.48
C GLY A 125 -21.09 -12.59 -22.20
N VAL A 126 -21.52 -13.22 -21.10
CA VAL A 126 -21.63 -12.57 -19.78
C VAL A 126 -20.26 -12.08 -19.31
N LYS A 127 -20.20 -10.86 -18.77
CA LYS A 127 -18.94 -10.21 -18.35
C LYS A 127 -18.65 -10.31 -16.85
N GLY A 128 -19.68 -10.41 -16.01
CA GLY A 128 -19.54 -10.58 -14.57
C GLY A 128 -20.36 -11.74 -14.01
N ALA A 129 -19.82 -12.45 -13.02
CA ALA A 129 -20.53 -13.48 -12.28
C ALA A 129 -20.36 -13.33 -10.76
N ILE A 130 -21.44 -13.60 -10.01
CA ILE A 130 -21.43 -13.73 -8.54
C ILE A 130 -21.82 -15.17 -8.21
N ILE A 131 -20.89 -15.95 -7.67
CA ILE A 131 -21.14 -17.32 -7.24
C ILE A 131 -21.46 -17.32 -5.74
N ILE A 132 -22.74 -17.49 -5.42
CA ILE A 132 -23.22 -17.51 -4.02
C ILE A 132 -22.90 -18.85 -3.35
N SER A 133 -22.92 -19.92 -4.14
CA SER A 133 -22.84 -21.28 -3.63
C SER A 133 -21.54 -21.59 -2.91
N ALA A 134 -21.64 -22.33 -1.81
CA ALA A 134 -20.53 -22.99 -1.14
C ALA A 134 -20.29 -24.41 -1.71
N GLY A 135 -19.29 -25.11 -1.20
CA GLY A 135 -18.87 -26.45 -1.60
C GLY A 135 -17.62 -26.49 -2.47
N PHE A 136 -16.67 -25.57 -2.23
CA PHE A 136 -15.47 -25.35 -3.04
C PHE A 136 -14.19 -25.53 -2.19
N LYS A 137 -13.14 -24.72 -2.35
CA LYS A 137 -11.83 -24.92 -1.70
C LYS A 137 -11.91 -25.06 -0.18
N GLU A 138 -12.91 -24.45 0.46
CA GLU A 138 -13.16 -24.57 1.90
C GLU A 138 -13.54 -26.00 2.34
N THR A 139 -13.89 -26.89 1.40
CA THR A 139 -14.20 -28.30 1.67
C THR A 139 -13.01 -29.24 1.44
N GLY A 140 -11.87 -28.75 0.93
CA GLY A 140 -10.65 -29.52 0.71
C GLY A 140 -10.21 -29.58 -0.76
N THR A 141 -9.40 -30.59 -1.09
CA THR A 141 -8.70 -30.71 -2.40
C THR A 141 -9.64 -30.81 -3.59
N ASP A 142 -10.69 -31.62 -3.50
CA ASP A 142 -11.65 -31.80 -4.60
C ASP A 142 -12.38 -30.49 -4.94
N GLY A 143 -12.68 -29.69 -3.92
CA GLY A 143 -13.26 -28.36 -4.08
C GLY A 143 -12.30 -27.36 -4.71
N ALA A 144 -11.01 -27.43 -4.38
CA ALA A 144 -9.97 -26.60 -4.99
C ALA A 144 -9.75 -26.93 -6.48
N VAL A 145 -9.87 -28.21 -6.88
CA VAL A 145 -9.84 -28.60 -8.29
C VAL A 145 -11.03 -28.00 -9.04
N LEU A 146 -12.23 -28.05 -8.46
CA LEU A 146 -13.42 -27.47 -9.06
C LEU A 146 -13.31 -25.94 -9.22
N GLU A 147 -12.74 -25.23 -8.25
CA GLU A 147 -12.45 -23.79 -8.37
C GLU A 147 -11.53 -23.49 -9.56
N ASN A 148 -10.43 -24.25 -9.69
CA ASN A 148 -9.50 -24.06 -10.80
C ASN A 148 -10.15 -24.27 -12.18
N GLU A 149 -10.96 -25.32 -12.33
CA GLU A 149 -11.70 -25.57 -13.57
C GLU A 149 -12.66 -24.42 -13.91
N ILE A 150 -13.38 -23.90 -12.92
CA ILE A 150 -14.30 -22.77 -13.11
C ILE A 150 -13.54 -21.51 -13.52
N MET A 151 -12.38 -21.29 -12.91
CA MET A 151 -11.54 -20.12 -13.16
C MET A 151 -10.94 -20.17 -14.59
N GLU A 152 -10.55 -21.35 -15.09
CA GLU A 152 -10.14 -21.53 -16.50
C GLU A 152 -11.27 -21.17 -17.48
N ILE A 153 -12.50 -21.58 -17.19
CA ILE A 153 -13.69 -21.24 -18.00
C ILE A 153 -13.92 -19.73 -18.01
N ALA A 154 -13.88 -19.10 -16.83
CA ALA A 154 -14.09 -17.66 -16.69
C ALA A 154 -13.03 -16.86 -17.48
N ARG A 155 -11.75 -17.25 -17.39
CA ARG A 155 -10.66 -16.64 -18.17
C ARG A 155 -10.85 -16.78 -19.68
N GLY A 156 -11.27 -17.97 -20.14
CA GLY A 156 -11.56 -18.20 -21.56
C GLY A 156 -12.68 -17.32 -22.12
N GLY A 157 -13.60 -16.87 -21.27
CA GLY A 157 -14.69 -15.94 -21.62
C GLY A 157 -14.42 -14.46 -21.35
N ASN A 158 -13.25 -14.11 -20.80
CA ASN A 158 -12.96 -12.79 -20.24
C ASN A 158 -14.06 -12.31 -19.27
N MET A 159 -14.50 -13.21 -18.38
CA MET A 159 -15.55 -12.98 -17.38
C MET A 159 -14.91 -12.87 -15.99
N ARG A 160 -15.30 -11.87 -15.20
CA ARG A 160 -14.83 -11.68 -13.82
C ARG A 160 -15.78 -12.29 -12.80
N VAL A 161 -15.24 -12.89 -11.74
CA VAL A 161 -16.03 -13.67 -10.76
C VAL A 161 -15.82 -13.19 -9.32
N ILE A 162 -16.92 -12.89 -8.63
CA ILE A 162 -16.95 -12.67 -7.17
C ILE A 162 -17.49 -13.92 -6.48
N GLY A 163 -16.84 -14.33 -5.40
CA GLY A 163 -17.09 -15.59 -4.70
C GLY A 163 -16.01 -16.64 -5.03
N PRO A 164 -16.33 -17.95 -4.93
CA PRO A 164 -17.59 -18.53 -4.48
C PRO A 164 -17.82 -18.34 -2.98
N ASN A 165 -18.85 -19.00 -2.42
CA ASN A 165 -19.16 -19.00 -0.99
C ASN A 165 -19.27 -17.59 -0.39
N CYS A 166 -20.08 -16.75 -1.01
CA CYS A 166 -20.24 -15.35 -0.61
C CYS A 166 -21.70 -14.99 -0.34
N LEU A 167 -21.92 -13.89 0.38
CA LEU A 167 -23.27 -13.31 0.58
C LEU A 167 -23.79 -12.64 -0.71
N GLY A 168 -22.89 -12.21 -1.59
CA GLY A 168 -23.16 -11.41 -2.79
C GLY A 168 -22.71 -9.95 -2.67
N VAL A 169 -23.24 -9.10 -3.55
CA VAL A 169 -22.87 -7.67 -3.65
C VAL A 169 -24.10 -6.78 -3.57
N MET A 170 -23.97 -5.65 -2.86
CA MET A 170 -24.92 -4.53 -2.91
C MET A 170 -24.21 -3.26 -3.39
N ASN A 171 -24.91 -2.49 -4.22
CA ASN A 171 -24.58 -1.10 -4.51
C ASN A 171 -25.79 -0.23 -4.14
N PRO A 172 -25.79 0.36 -2.93
CA PRO A 172 -26.93 1.15 -2.46
C PRO A 172 -27.18 2.42 -3.27
N ILE A 173 -26.16 2.95 -3.97
CA ILE A 173 -26.28 4.19 -4.75
C ILE A 173 -27.18 4.00 -5.98
N ASN A 174 -27.05 2.88 -6.67
CA ASN A 174 -27.88 2.55 -7.84
C ASN A 174 -29.03 1.57 -7.50
N GLY A 175 -29.13 1.11 -6.25
CA GLY A 175 -30.19 0.22 -5.80
C GLY A 175 -29.98 -1.26 -6.10
N LEU A 176 -28.81 -1.68 -6.60
CA LEU A 176 -28.51 -3.10 -6.80
C LEU A 176 -28.39 -3.82 -5.44
N ASN A 177 -29.19 -4.87 -5.25
CA ASN A 177 -29.06 -5.79 -4.11
C ASN A 177 -29.01 -7.24 -4.61
N ALA A 178 -27.82 -7.68 -4.98
CA ALA A 178 -27.54 -9.04 -5.44
C ALA A 178 -27.11 -9.95 -4.27
N THR A 179 -27.81 -9.86 -3.12
CA THR A 179 -27.52 -10.65 -1.92
C THR A 179 -28.75 -11.38 -1.39
N PHE A 180 -28.54 -12.32 -0.49
CA PHE A 180 -29.60 -12.96 0.29
C PHE A 180 -29.70 -12.42 1.74
N ALA A 181 -29.21 -11.20 1.99
CA ALA A 181 -29.42 -10.53 3.27
C ALA A 181 -30.88 -10.10 3.45
N SER A 182 -31.33 -9.97 4.70
CA SER A 182 -32.71 -9.59 5.03
C SER A 182 -33.03 -8.12 4.79
N ASN A 183 -32.02 -7.25 4.78
CA ASN A 183 -32.16 -5.80 4.68
C ASN A 183 -31.28 -5.25 3.54
N ILE A 184 -31.56 -4.01 3.14
CA ILE A 184 -30.68 -3.21 2.27
C ILE A 184 -30.04 -2.11 3.11
N SER A 185 -28.76 -1.83 2.87
CA SER A 185 -28.10 -0.71 3.54
C SER A 185 -28.57 0.63 2.96
N LYS A 186 -28.49 1.68 3.78
CA LYS A 186 -28.70 3.06 3.30
C LYS A 186 -27.58 3.47 2.32
N PRO A 187 -27.86 4.33 1.33
CA PRO A 187 -26.84 4.99 0.53
C PRO A 187 -25.88 5.81 1.40
N GLY A 188 -24.58 5.72 1.13
CA GLY A 188 -23.56 6.50 1.80
C GLY A 188 -22.24 6.53 1.01
N ASN A 189 -21.14 6.84 1.69
CA ASN A 189 -19.86 7.13 1.05
C ASN A 189 -18.75 6.15 1.45
N VAL A 190 -19.12 4.98 1.94
CA VAL A 190 -18.22 3.99 2.54
C VAL A 190 -18.33 2.68 1.77
N ALA A 191 -17.23 2.15 1.29
CA ALA A 191 -17.22 0.80 0.75
C ALA A 191 -16.84 -0.19 1.86
N PHE A 192 -17.66 -1.22 2.05
CA PHE A 192 -17.36 -2.32 2.97
C PHE A 192 -17.13 -3.61 2.20
N ILE A 193 -15.99 -4.26 2.46
CA ILE A 193 -15.57 -5.50 1.82
C ILE A 193 -15.29 -6.55 2.91
N SER A 194 -15.80 -7.77 2.75
CA SER A 194 -15.57 -8.84 3.72
C SER A 194 -15.41 -10.21 3.06
N GLN A 195 -14.44 -10.99 3.54
CA GLN A 195 -14.35 -12.42 3.26
C GLN A 195 -15.44 -13.23 4.00
N SER A 196 -15.90 -12.75 5.15
CA SER A 196 -16.94 -13.43 5.92
C SER A 196 -18.35 -12.91 5.61
N GLY A 197 -19.20 -13.78 5.06
CA GLY A 197 -20.62 -13.48 4.81
C GLY A 197 -21.44 -13.28 6.09
N ALA A 198 -21.12 -14.01 7.17
CA ALA A 198 -21.80 -13.84 8.47
C ALA A 198 -21.47 -12.50 9.13
N MET A 199 -20.23 -12.03 8.98
CA MET A 199 -19.84 -10.70 9.45
C MET A 199 -20.58 -9.60 8.67
N CYS A 200 -20.76 -9.78 7.37
CA CYS A 200 -21.56 -8.87 6.55
C CYS A 200 -22.99 -8.70 7.11
N THR A 201 -23.70 -9.78 7.42
CA THR A 201 -25.09 -9.66 7.92
C THR A 201 -25.18 -8.94 9.26
N SER A 202 -24.24 -9.19 10.17
CA SER A 202 -24.21 -8.53 11.48
C SER A 202 -23.88 -7.04 11.37
N ILE A 203 -22.92 -6.70 10.50
CA ILE A 203 -22.53 -5.32 10.23
C ILE A 203 -23.66 -4.55 9.55
N LEU A 204 -24.36 -5.19 8.61
CA LEU A 204 -25.48 -4.59 7.93
C LEU A 204 -26.61 -4.23 8.91
N ASP A 205 -26.98 -5.16 9.80
CA ASP A 205 -28.01 -4.92 10.81
C ASP A 205 -27.63 -3.77 11.75
N TRP A 206 -26.39 -3.78 12.24
CA TRP A 206 -25.85 -2.71 13.08
C TRP A 206 -25.83 -1.35 12.34
N SER A 207 -25.45 -1.33 11.06
CA SER A 207 -25.34 -0.09 10.28
C SER A 207 -26.66 0.67 10.18
N LEU A 208 -27.79 -0.05 10.16
CA LEU A 208 -29.12 0.55 10.14
C LEU A 208 -29.43 1.28 11.46
N GLN A 209 -29.03 0.70 12.59
CA GLN A 209 -29.16 1.32 13.91
C GLN A 209 -28.23 2.53 14.07
N ALA A 210 -26.99 2.42 13.60
CA ALA A 210 -25.99 3.48 13.66
C ALA A 210 -26.18 4.58 12.59
N ASN A 211 -27.15 4.41 11.69
CA ASN A 211 -27.41 5.31 10.56
C ASN A 211 -26.21 5.52 9.62
N VAL A 212 -25.40 4.47 9.46
CA VAL A 212 -24.26 4.46 8.53
C VAL A 212 -24.71 3.94 7.17
N GLY A 213 -24.34 4.67 6.11
CA GLY A 213 -24.62 4.28 4.72
C GLY A 213 -23.39 3.80 3.98
N PHE A 214 -23.59 2.93 2.99
CA PHE A 214 -22.51 2.38 2.15
C PHE A 214 -22.63 2.84 0.70
N SER A 215 -21.48 3.04 0.04
CA SER A 215 -21.38 3.21 -1.42
C SER A 215 -21.36 1.86 -2.12
N ALA A 216 -20.69 0.87 -1.51
CA ALA A 216 -20.65 -0.52 -1.95
C ALA A 216 -20.56 -1.46 -0.74
N PHE A 217 -21.23 -2.61 -0.81
CA PHE A 217 -21.21 -3.62 0.25
C PHE A 217 -20.96 -4.99 -0.38
N ILE A 218 -19.77 -5.54 -0.16
CA ILE A 218 -19.23 -6.65 -0.96
C ILE A 218 -18.85 -7.80 -0.03
N SER A 219 -19.44 -8.96 -0.26
CA SER A 219 -18.92 -10.22 0.26
C SER A 219 -18.13 -10.91 -0.86
N ILE A 220 -16.82 -11.07 -0.65
CA ILE A 220 -15.91 -11.66 -1.64
C ILE A 220 -15.80 -13.18 -1.50
N GLY A 221 -16.21 -13.73 -0.36
CA GLY A 221 -16.19 -15.16 -0.06
C GLY A 221 -14.77 -15.75 -0.16
N SER A 222 -14.65 -16.88 -0.86
CA SER A 222 -13.37 -17.57 -1.06
C SER A 222 -12.36 -16.80 -1.91
N MET A 223 -12.76 -15.71 -2.57
CA MET A 223 -11.87 -14.85 -3.36
C MET A 223 -11.09 -15.61 -4.45
N MET A 224 -11.82 -16.31 -5.32
CA MET A 224 -11.21 -17.18 -6.35
C MET A 224 -10.65 -16.42 -7.56
N ASP A 225 -11.26 -15.29 -7.97
CA ASP A 225 -10.80 -14.45 -9.08
C ASP A 225 -10.62 -12.99 -8.64
N VAL A 226 -11.72 -12.26 -8.43
CA VAL A 226 -11.65 -10.86 -7.99
C VAL A 226 -11.02 -10.81 -6.61
N SER A 227 -9.91 -10.08 -6.49
CA SER A 227 -9.07 -9.97 -5.30
C SER A 227 -9.26 -8.64 -4.56
N TRP A 228 -8.54 -8.46 -3.44
CA TRP A 228 -8.49 -7.16 -2.76
C TRP A 228 -7.99 -6.04 -3.66
N GLY A 229 -6.94 -6.30 -4.46
CA GLY A 229 -6.34 -5.30 -5.32
C GLY A 229 -7.34 -4.77 -6.35
N ASP A 230 -8.08 -5.67 -7.01
CA ASP A 230 -9.12 -5.31 -7.97
C ASP A 230 -10.19 -4.40 -7.35
N LEU A 231 -10.69 -4.75 -6.17
CA LEU A 231 -11.73 -3.99 -5.49
C LEU A 231 -11.21 -2.65 -4.97
N ILE A 232 -9.99 -2.61 -4.42
CA ILE A 232 -9.36 -1.37 -3.94
C ILE A 232 -9.18 -0.40 -5.11
N TYR A 233 -8.70 -0.84 -6.27
CA TYR A 233 -8.62 0.01 -7.46
C TYR A 233 -9.99 0.50 -7.92
N TYR A 234 -10.95 -0.41 -8.07
CA TYR A 234 -12.29 -0.06 -8.54
C TYR A 234 -12.98 0.97 -7.63
N LEU A 235 -12.89 0.79 -6.31
CA LEU A 235 -13.45 1.69 -5.30
C LEU A 235 -12.60 2.93 -5.07
N GLY A 236 -11.29 2.85 -5.29
CA GLY A 236 -10.35 3.96 -5.32
C GLY A 236 -10.70 4.97 -6.41
N ASP A 237 -11.14 4.48 -7.56
CA ASP A 237 -11.57 5.30 -8.69
C ASP A 237 -13.07 5.68 -8.65
N ASP A 238 -13.86 5.20 -7.68
CA ASP A 238 -15.29 5.54 -7.55
C ASP A 238 -15.48 6.88 -6.80
N PRO A 239 -16.07 7.92 -7.42
CA PRO A 239 -16.22 9.24 -6.78
C PRO A 239 -17.15 9.22 -5.55
N ASN A 240 -18.06 8.26 -5.45
CA ASN A 240 -19.01 8.12 -4.34
C ASN A 240 -18.33 7.54 -3.09
N THR A 241 -17.34 6.68 -3.28
CA THR A 241 -16.56 6.09 -2.19
C THR A 241 -15.52 7.08 -1.68
N LYS A 242 -15.56 7.38 -0.38
CA LYS A 242 -14.61 8.23 0.35
C LYS A 242 -13.70 7.43 1.28
N ALA A 243 -14.11 6.25 1.73
CA ALA A 243 -13.34 5.36 2.58
C ALA A 243 -13.63 3.89 2.24
N ILE A 244 -12.64 3.02 2.43
CA ILE A 244 -12.74 1.57 2.20
C ILE A 244 -12.49 0.86 3.53
N ALA A 245 -13.45 0.07 3.98
CA ALA A 245 -13.33 -0.79 5.14
C ALA A 245 -13.29 -2.26 4.71
N ILE A 246 -12.36 -3.02 5.29
CA ILE A 246 -12.06 -4.39 4.90
C ILE A 246 -12.06 -5.28 6.14
N TYR A 247 -12.83 -6.36 6.08
CA TYR A 247 -12.69 -7.50 6.97
C TYR A 247 -11.92 -8.60 6.25
N MET A 248 -10.64 -8.76 6.60
CA MET A 248 -9.68 -9.62 5.90
C MET A 248 -9.32 -10.81 6.78
N GLU A 249 -9.61 -12.04 6.36
CA GLU A 249 -9.13 -13.25 7.03
C GLU A 249 -7.78 -13.68 6.45
N THR A 250 -7.63 -13.60 5.12
CA THR A 250 -6.43 -13.93 4.35
C THR A 250 -6.13 -12.86 3.29
N ILE A 251 -4.85 -12.63 2.99
CA ILE A 251 -4.45 -11.62 2.00
C ILE A 251 -4.54 -12.12 0.55
N GLY A 252 -4.36 -13.42 0.29
CA GLY A 252 -4.28 -13.93 -1.08
C GLY A 252 -3.06 -13.37 -1.81
N ASP A 253 -3.29 -12.65 -2.91
CA ASP A 253 -2.21 -11.96 -3.65
C ASP A 253 -1.74 -10.71 -2.89
N ALA A 254 -0.72 -10.90 -2.04
CA ALA A 254 -0.12 -9.85 -1.24
C ALA A 254 0.45 -8.70 -2.09
N ARG A 255 0.95 -9.01 -3.29
CA ARG A 255 1.57 -8.01 -4.15
C ARG A 255 0.52 -7.09 -4.78
N SER A 256 -0.52 -7.68 -5.37
CA SER A 256 -1.67 -6.93 -5.88
C SER A 256 -2.31 -6.06 -4.78
N PHE A 257 -2.43 -6.59 -3.56
CA PHE A 257 -2.91 -5.81 -2.42
C PHE A 257 -1.99 -4.63 -2.07
N MET A 258 -0.67 -4.85 -1.95
CA MET A 258 0.28 -3.80 -1.59
C MET A 258 0.30 -2.67 -2.61
N SER A 259 0.30 -3.01 -3.91
CA SER A 259 0.21 -2.07 -5.03
C SER A 259 -1.05 -1.21 -4.95
N ALA A 260 -2.22 -1.84 -4.89
CA ALA A 260 -3.50 -1.14 -4.88
C ALA A 260 -3.68 -0.29 -3.61
N ALA A 261 -3.32 -0.84 -2.46
CA ALA A 261 -3.45 -0.15 -1.18
C ALA A 261 -2.55 1.09 -1.12
N SER A 262 -1.30 0.99 -1.57
CA SER A 262 -0.39 2.13 -1.61
C SER A 262 -0.97 3.25 -2.48
N GLU A 263 -1.38 2.96 -3.71
CA GLU A 263 -1.92 3.97 -4.62
C GLU A 263 -3.17 4.66 -4.05
N VAL A 264 -4.11 3.88 -3.51
CA VAL A 264 -5.41 4.41 -3.07
C VAL A 264 -5.33 5.08 -1.69
N ALA A 265 -4.50 4.59 -0.76
CA ALA A 265 -4.40 5.12 0.61
C ALA A 265 -4.09 6.62 0.65
N MET A 266 -3.34 7.14 -0.34
CA MET A 266 -3.00 8.56 -0.42
C MET A 266 -4.24 9.45 -0.60
N THR A 267 -5.28 8.96 -1.27
CA THR A 267 -6.53 9.71 -1.52
C THR A 267 -7.62 9.32 -0.54
N LYS A 268 -7.81 8.02 -0.32
CA LYS A 268 -8.91 7.45 0.45
C LYS A 268 -8.38 6.52 1.53
N PRO A 269 -8.83 6.68 2.79
CA PRO A 269 -8.47 5.75 3.85
C PRO A 269 -8.93 4.32 3.58
N ILE A 270 -8.01 3.40 3.82
CA ILE A 270 -8.25 1.96 3.81
C ILE A 270 -8.07 1.47 5.25
N ILE A 271 -9.16 0.96 5.82
CA ILE A 271 -9.20 0.45 7.19
C ILE A 271 -9.40 -1.08 7.13
N VAL A 272 -8.51 -1.82 7.78
CA VAL A 272 -8.55 -3.29 7.83
C VAL A 272 -8.79 -3.79 9.25
N ILE A 273 -9.75 -4.69 9.39
CA ILE A 273 -9.87 -5.60 10.53
C ILE A 273 -9.26 -6.93 10.12
N LYS A 274 -8.20 -7.33 10.82
CA LYS A 274 -7.52 -8.62 10.60
C LYS A 274 -7.56 -9.48 11.87
N PRO A 275 -8.48 -10.47 11.97
CA PRO A 275 -8.44 -11.47 13.03
C PRO A 275 -7.26 -12.45 12.84
N GLY A 276 -7.00 -13.26 13.88
CA GLY A 276 -5.94 -14.28 13.84
C GLY A 276 -4.56 -13.81 14.33
N ARG A 277 -4.51 -12.91 15.32
CA ARG A 277 -3.25 -12.33 15.84
C ARG A 277 -2.37 -13.31 16.62
N THR A 278 -3.00 -14.21 17.36
CA THR A 278 -2.31 -15.24 18.14
C THR A 278 -2.20 -16.50 17.33
N GLU A 279 -1.19 -17.33 17.58
CA GLU A 279 -0.99 -18.61 16.90
C GLU A 279 -2.27 -19.48 16.92
N GLN A 280 -2.97 -19.51 18.06
CA GLN A 280 -4.23 -20.24 18.21
C GLN A 280 -5.38 -19.64 17.35
N ALA A 281 -5.50 -18.31 17.31
CA ALA A 281 -6.52 -17.65 16.49
C ALA A 281 -6.19 -17.76 14.99
N ALA A 282 -4.91 -17.75 14.64
CA ALA A 282 -4.41 -17.98 13.29
C ALA A 282 -4.74 -19.41 12.83
N ALA A 283 -4.51 -20.42 13.68
CA ALA A 283 -4.88 -21.81 13.40
C ALA A 283 -6.40 -22.01 13.23
N ALA A 284 -7.22 -21.32 14.04
CA ALA A 284 -8.68 -21.34 13.90
C ALA A 284 -9.14 -20.72 12.55
N ALA A 285 -8.57 -19.58 12.17
CA ALA A 285 -8.86 -18.94 10.88
C ALA A 285 -8.38 -19.78 9.68
N ALA A 286 -7.21 -20.41 9.79
CA ALA A 286 -6.67 -21.30 8.76
C ALA A 286 -7.57 -22.53 8.55
N SER A 287 -8.09 -23.11 9.63
CA SER A 287 -9.03 -24.25 9.57
C SER A 287 -10.37 -23.86 8.93
N HIS A 288 -10.79 -22.60 9.08
CA HIS A 288 -12.02 -22.07 8.50
C HIS A 288 -11.88 -21.73 7.00
N THR A 289 -10.70 -21.27 6.57
CA THR A 289 -10.44 -20.80 5.19
C THR A 289 -9.71 -21.81 4.30
N GLY A 290 -9.17 -22.89 4.88
CA GLY A 290 -8.36 -23.87 4.17
C GLY A 290 -7.03 -23.31 3.62
N SER A 291 -6.52 -22.22 4.20
CA SER A 291 -5.29 -21.53 3.75
C SER A 291 -4.32 -21.29 4.90
N LEU A 292 -3.01 -21.29 4.63
CA LEU A 292 -1.98 -21.05 5.65
C LEU A 292 -2.10 -19.62 6.20
N ALA A 293 -2.07 -19.48 7.53
CA ALA A 293 -2.05 -18.17 8.17
C ALA A 293 -0.63 -17.58 8.14
N GLY A 294 -0.46 -16.40 7.53
CA GLY A 294 0.81 -15.68 7.50
C GLY A 294 1.19 -15.09 8.87
N ARG A 295 2.45 -14.65 8.99
CA ARG A 295 2.95 -14.04 10.22
C ARG A 295 2.30 -12.67 10.48
N ASP A 296 1.69 -12.51 11.66
CA ASP A 296 0.97 -11.27 12.03
C ASP A 296 1.88 -10.04 12.13
N ASP A 297 3.13 -10.22 12.58
CA ASP A 297 4.11 -9.14 12.73
C ASP A 297 4.61 -8.61 11.36
N VAL A 298 4.77 -9.49 10.37
CA VAL A 298 5.06 -9.13 8.98
C VAL A 298 3.88 -8.40 8.35
N LEU A 299 2.66 -8.88 8.60
CA LEU A 299 1.45 -8.24 8.07
C LEU A 299 1.23 -6.83 8.65
N ASP A 300 1.51 -6.62 9.94
CA ASP A 300 1.52 -5.28 10.55
C ASP A 300 2.56 -4.35 9.90
N ALA A 301 3.74 -4.87 9.56
CA ALA A 301 4.74 -4.11 8.82
C ALA A 301 4.28 -3.79 7.39
N ALA A 302 3.58 -4.72 6.73
CA ALA A 302 3.02 -4.55 5.40
C ALA A 302 1.93 -3.45 5.37
N PHE A 303 0.97 -3.48 6.30
CA PHE A 303 -0.07 -2.45 6.38
C PHE A 303 0.51 -1.05 6.61
N ARG A 304 1.50 -0.94 7.51
CA ARG A 304 2.22 0.33 7.69
C ARG A 304 2.91 0.77 6.40
N ARG A 305 3.50 -0.16 5.64
CA ARG A 305 4.24 0.14 4.41
C ARG A 305 3.36 0.67 3.28
N CYS A 306 2.10 0.24 3.19
CA CYS A 306 1.15 0.70 2.17
C CYS A 306 0.12 1.73 2.66
N GLY A 307 0.25 2.23 3.90
CA GLY A 307 -0.63 3.26 4.46
C GLY A 307 -2.01 2.75 4.88
N VAL A 308 -2.16 1.44 5.05
CA VAL A 308 -3.39 0.80 5.53
C VAL A 308 -3.49 0.91 7.04
N LEU A 309 -4.67 1.31 7.51
CA LEU A 309 -4.98 1.40 8.93
C LEU A 309 -5.51 0.08 9.46
N ARG A 310 -4.74 -0.59 10.30
CA ARG A 310 -5.24 -1.74 11.04
C ARG A 310 -5.97 -1.30 12.31
N VAL A 311 -7.17 -1.82 12.52
CA VAL A 311 -7.93 -1.64 13.77
C VAL A 311 -8.23 -2.98 14.43
N ASN A 312 -8.57 -2.94 15.71
CA ASN A 312 -8.76 -4.14 16.52
C ASN A 312 -10.23 -4.44 16.78
N LYS A 313 -11.10 -3.42 16.74
CA LYS A 313 -12.54 -3.57 16.98
C LYS A 313 -13.33 -3.12 15.76
N ILE A 314 -14.44 -3.82 15.50
CA ILE A 314 -15.37 -3.46 14.43
C ILE A 314 -15.94 -2.06 14.64
N ARG A 315 -16.21 -1.69 15.90
CA ARG A 315 -16.71 -0.34 16.25
C ARG A 315 -15.76 0.76 15.77
N GLU A 316 -14.45 0.56 15.95
CA GLU A 316 -13.41 1.53 15.57
C GLU A 316 -13.47 1.82 14.06
N VAL A 317 -13.71 0.81 13.20
CA VAL A 317 -13.86 1.01 11.74
C VAL A 317 -14.91 2.08 11.42
N PHE A 318 -16.08 1.96 12.04
CA PHE A 318 -17.19 2.85 11.75
C PHE A 318 -17.01 4.22 12.36
N GLU A 319 -16.46 4.30 13.58
CA GLU A 319 -16.10 5.58 14.22
C GLU A 319 -15.08 6.34 13.35
N ILE A 320 -14.08 5.65 12.80
CA ILE A 320 -13.05 6.25 11.92
C ILE A 320 -13.69 6.74 10.63
N ILE A 321 -14.53 5.91 10.02
CA ILE A 321 -15.22 6.24 8.77
C ILE A 321 -16.13 7.45 8.94
N GLU A 322 -16.92 7.48 10.01
CA GLU A 322 -17.82 8.58 10.33
C GLU A 322 -17.04 9.87 10.53
N LEU A 323 -15.94 9.78 11.27
CA LEU A 323 -15.04 10.88 11.56
C LEU A 323 -14.36 11.43 10.29
N LEU A 324 -13.78 10.56 9.46
CA LEU A 324 -13.11 10.93 8.20
C LEU A 324 -14.09 11.44 7.13
N GLY A 325 -15.34 10.99 7.16
CA GLY A 325 -16.40 11.45 6.25
C GLY A 325 -16.97 12.82 6.62
N LYS A 326 -16.89 13.21 7.90
CA LYS A 326 -17.53 14.42 8.45
C LYS A 326 -16.57 15.56 8.80
N GLN A 327 -15.32 15.24 9.13
CA GLN A 327 -14.35 16.22 9.66
C GLN A 327 -13.05 16.25 8.84
N PRO A 328 -12.39 17.42 8.71
CA PRO A 328 -11.07 17.50 8.10
C PRO A 328 -10.02 16.78 8.98
N ARG A 329 -8.92 16.34 8.36
CA ARG A 329 -7.81 15.72 9.10
C ARG A 329 -7.09 16.77 9.98
N PRO A 330 -6.70 16.43 11.21
CA PRO A 330 -5.91 17.33 12.05
C PRO A 330 -4.53 17.56 11.43
N LYS A 331 -4.02 18.80 11.52
CA LYS A 331 -2.69 19.17 11.02
C LYS A 331 -1.56 18.78 11.97
N GLY A 332 -1.90 18.48 13.21
CA GLY A 332 -0.96 18.17 14.28
C GLY A 332 -1.65 17.42 15.42
N LYS A 333 -0.90 17.18 16.49
CA LYS A 333 -1.32 16.36 17.63
C LYS A 333 -1.96 17.16 18.77
N TYR A 334 -2.17 18.46 18.60
CA TYR A 334 -2.57 19.36 19.68
C TYR A 334 -4.10 19.52 19.75
N LEU A 335 -4.74 18.91 20.76
CA LEU A 335 -6.19 18.97 20.98
C LEU A 335 -6.56 20.01 22.04
N THR A 336 -7.56 20.84 21.76
CA THR A 336 -8.22 21.66 22.78
C THR A 336 -9.48 20.97 23.28
N ILE A 337 -9.59 20.78 24.59
CA ILE A 337 -10.75 20.14 25.22
C ILE A 337 -11.59 21.23 25.90
N VAL A 338 -12.89 21.30 25.58
CA VAL A 338 -13.86 22.21 26.19
C VAL A 338 -14.90 21.37 26.92
N THR A 339 -15.06 21.55 28.22
CA THR A 339 -15.93 20.71 29.06
C THR A 339 -16.72 21.54 30.07
N ASN A 340 -17.91 21.09 30.52
CA ASN A 340 -18.60 21.65 31.70
C ASN A 340 -18.32 20.88 33.00
N ALA A 341 -17.44 19.89 32.95
CA ALA A 341 -17.08 19.07 34.09
C ALA A 341 -15.60 18.66 34.03
N GLY A 342 -14.87 18.90 35.12
CA GLY A 342 -13.46 18.56 35.23
C GLY A 342 -13.15 17.06 35.09
N GLY A 343 -13.96 16.18 35.69
CA GLY A 343 -13.73 14.72 35.66
C GLY A 343 -13.61 14.14 34.23
N PRO A 344 -14.60 14.35 33.35
CA PRO A 344 -14.50 14.02 31.93
C PRO A 344 -13.30 14.64 31.22
N GLY A 345 -12.91 15.88 31.57
CA GLY A 345 -11.73 16.54 31.02
C GLY A 345 -10.42 15.81 31.35
N VAL A 346 -10.29 15.28 32.58
CA VAL A 346 -9.13 14.49 33.01
C VAL A 346 -9.05 13.17 32.26
N ILE A 347 -10.15 12.41 32.19
CA ILE A 347 -10.19 11.12 31.47
C ILE A 347 -9.84 11.31 29.98
N SER A 348 -10.34 12.38 29.37
CA SER A 348 -10.00 12.74 27.98
C SER A 348 -8.51 13.04 27.81
N THR A 349 -7.91 13.68 28.82
CA THR A 349 -6.48 14.04 28.82
C THR A 349 -5.61 12.80 28.92
N ASP A 350 -5.94 11.87 29.82
CA ASP A 350 -5.22 10.60 29.97
C ASP A 350 -5.27 9.79 28.68
N ALA A 351 -6.45 9.68 28.08
CA ALA A 351 -6.67 8.99 26.81
C ALA A 351 -5.90 9.64 25.65
N LEU A 352 -5.93 10.98 25.55
CA LEU A 352 -5.19 11.74 24.53
C LEU A 352 -3.68 11.50 24.63
N ILE A 353 -3.11 11.63 25.84
CA ILE A 353 -1.65 11.49 26.05
C ILE A 353 -1.23 10.03 25.85
N GLY A 354 -2.02 9.07 26.36
CA GLY A 354 -1.77 7.64 26.22
C GLY A 354 -1.77 7.16 24.77
N SER A 355 -2.55 7.82 23.91
CA SER A 355 -2.62 7.56 22.46
C SER A 355 -1.65 8.41 21.63
N GLY A 356 -0.72 9.15 22.24
CA GLY A 356 0.32 9.90 21.53
C GLY A 356 -0.03 11.36 21.17
N GLY A 357 -1.25 11.81 21.47
CA GLY A 357 -1.70 13.19 21.36
C GLY A 357 -1.14 14.11 22.45
N GLN A 358 -1.36 15.41 22.31
CA GLN A 358 -0.96 16.42 23.30
C GLN A 358 -2.04 17.49 23.47
N LEU A 359 -2.13 18.09 24.67
CA LEU A 359 -3.00 19.24 24.89
C LEU A 359 -2.44 20.47 24.18
N ALA A 360 -3.30 21.19 23.46
CA ALA A 360 -2.96 22.47 22.85
C ALA A 360 -2.63 23.53 23.89
N TRP A 361 -1.61 24.34 23.61
CA TRP A 361 -1.28 25.52 24.41
C TRP A 361 -2.29 26.64 24.13
N LEU A 362 -2.71 27.37 25.16
CA LEU A 362 -3.63 28.50 25.02
C LEU A 362 -2.81 29.79 24.90
N SER A 363 -2.90 30.47 23.77
CA SER A 363 -2.22 31.76 23.58
C SER A 363 -2.72 32.82 24.55
N GLU A 364 -1.89 33.84 24.84
CA GLU A 364 -2.28 34.94 25.74
C GLU A 364 -3.58 35.63 25.29
N ARG A 365 -3.75 35.81 23.97
CA ARG A 365 -4.98 36.36 23.38
C ARG A 365 -6.20 35.47 23.66
N THR A 366 -6.04 34.16 23.56
CA THR A 366 -7.11 33.17 23.84
C THR A 366 -7.48 33.22 25.32
N MET A 367 -6.48 33.18 26.20
CA MET A 367 -6.65 33.28 27.65
C MET A 367 -7.39 34.56 28.06
N GLN A 368 -7.01 35.72 27.52
CA GLN A 368 -7.67 36.99 27.81
C GLN A 368 -9.15 37.00 27.41
N ARG A 369 -9.50 36.46 26.24
CA ARG A 369 -10.90 36.37 25.78
C ARG A 369 -11.72 35.39 26.62
N LEU A 370 -11.14 34.26 27.01
CA LEU A 370 -11.80 33.30 27.91
C LEU A 370 -12.03 33.93 29.28
N ASN A 371 -11.07 34.69 29.83
CA ASN A 371 -11.21 35.41 31.10
C ASN A 371 -12.31 36.49 31.09
N GLN A 372 -12.61 37.07 29.92
CA GLN A 372 -13.72 38.02 29.77
C GLN A 372 -15.08 37.33 29.65
N LEU A 373 -15.11 36.10 29.13
CA LEU A 373 -16.32 35.33 28.90
C LEU A 373 -16.74 34.50 30.12
N LEU A 374 -15.77 33.86 30.78
CA LEU A 374 -15.99 32.83 31.80
C LEU A 374 -15.86 33.39 33.23
N PRO A 375 -16.53 32.79 34.21
CA PRO A 375 -16.36 33.16 35.62
C PRO A 375 -14.92 33.00 36.09
N PRO A 376 -14.43 33.77 37.09
CA PRO A 376 -13.03 33.72 37.54
C PRO A 376 -12.52 32.33 37.98
N HIS A 377 -13.42 31.40 38.28
CA HIS A 377 -13.13 30.06 38.80
C HIS A 377 -12.99 28.96 37.72
N TRP A 378 -13.04 29.31 36.44
CA TRP A 378 -12.76 28.36 35.36
C TRP A 378 -11.31 27.84 35.45
N SER A 379 -10.97 26.78 34.71
CA SER A 379 -9.67 26.07 34.88
C SER A 379 -8.40 26.89 34.60
N HIS A 380 -8.49 28.00 33.85
CA HIS A 380 -7.35 28.78 33.34
C HIS A 380 -6.29 27.93 32.60
N ALA A 381 -6.71 26.80 32.04
CA ALA A 381 -5.85 25.83 31.37
C ALA A 381 -6.62 25.08 30.29
N ASN A 382 -5.93 24.21 29.56
CA ASN A 382 -6.54 23.17 28.73
C ASN A 382 -6.47 21.85 29.52
N PRO A 383 -7.58 21.13 29.79
CA PRO A 383 -8.96 21.39 29.36
C PRO A 383 -9.58 22.70 29.87
N ILE A 384 -10.35 23.37 29.01
CA ILE A 384 -11.14 24.56 29.32
C ILE A 384 -12.43 24.09 30.03
N ASP A 385 -12.45 24.22 31.36
CA ASP A 385 -13.62 23.86 32.18
C ASP A 385 -14.55 25.06 32.34
N LEU A 386 -15.71 25.00 31.69
CA LEU A 386 -16.75 26.02 31.69
C LEU A 386 -17.59 26.05 32.98
N LEU A 387 -17.38 25.08 33.89
CA LEU A 387 -18.20 24.82 35.07
C LEU A 387 -19.60 24.28 34.73
N GLY A 388 -20.28 23.73 35.74
CA GLY A 388 -21.53 22.98 35.58
C GLY A 388 -22.76 23.81 35.20
N ASP A 389 -22.71 25.13 35.39
CA ASP A 389 -23.78 26.09 35.09
C ASP A 389 -23.61 26.77 33.72
N ALA A 390 -22.67 26.29 32.89
CA ALA A 390 -22.45 26.80 31.55
C ALA A 390 -23.71 26.67 30.67
N ASN A 391 -24.20 27.82 30.17
CA ASN A 391 -25.34 27.89 29.26
C ASN A 391 -24.94 27.66 27.79
N PRO A 392 -25.90 27.43 26.88
CA PRO A 392 -25.63 27.17 25.45
C PRO A 392 -24.78 28.25 24.75
N ASP A 393 -24.98 29.53 25.06
CA ASP A 393 -24.23 30.64 24.46
C ASP A 393 -22.79 30.71 24.99
N THR A 394 -22.56 30.37 26.25
CA THR A 394 -21.22 30.27 26.84
C THR A 394 -20.41 29.18 26.13
N TYR A 395 -21.01 28.00 25.91
CA TYR A 395 -20.40 26.92 25.12
C TYR A 395 -20.02 27.39 23.71
N ALA A 396 -20.98 27.98 23.00
CA ALA A 396 -20.81 28.44 21.63
C ALA A 396 -19.66 29.45 21.48
N LYS A 397 -19.61 30.46 22.37
CA LYS A 397 -18.55 31.48 22.36
C LYS A 397 -17.19 30.91 22.77
N ALA A 398 -17.15 30.00 23.74
CA ALA A 398 -15.91 29.34 24.15
C ALA A 398 -15.30 28.51 23.00
N ILE A 399 -16.15 27.81 22.23
CA ILE A 399 -15.75 27.05 21.05
C ILE A 399 -15.24 27.96 19.94
N GLU A 400 -15.90 29.10 19.68
CA GLU A 400 -15.39 30.10 18.72
C GLU A 400 -13.99 30.59 19.11
N ILE A 401 -13.78 30.91 20.40
CA ILE A 401 -12.47 31.35 20.91
C ILE A 401 -11.41 30.24 20.79
N ALA A 402 -11.77 29.00 21.14
CA ALA A 402 -10.87 27.85 21.01
C ALA A 402 -10.51 27.54 19.54
N ALA A 403 -11.45 27.75 18.62
CA ALA A 403 -11.22 27.57 17.19
C ALA A 403 -10.29 28.61 16.59
N GLU A 404 -10.24 29.83 17.14
CA GLU A 404 -9.29 30.85 16.72
C GLU A 404 -7.87 30.63 17.27
N ASN A 405 -7.66 29.70 18.21
CA ASN A 405 -6.34 29.41 18.75
C ASN A 405 -5.46 28.71 17.70
N GLU A 406 -4.31 29.31 17.40
CA GLU A 406 -3.36 28.85 16.38
C GLU A 406 -2.59 27.59 16.78
N TYR A 407 -2.44 27.32 18.08
CA TYR A 407 -1.77 26.13 18.62
C TYR A 407 -2.70 24.92 18.76
N SER A 408 -3.92 25.00 18.24
CA SER A 408 -4.96 23.97 18.35
C SER A 408 -5.27 23.37 16.99
N ASP A 409 -4.93 22.08 16.84
CA ASP A 409 -5.15 21.27 15.63
C ASP A 409 -6.53 20.62 15.60
N GLY A 410 -7.27 20.65 16.70
CA GLY A 410 -8.63 20.12 16.81
C GLY A 410 -9.31 20.51 18.12
N ILE A 411 -10.63 20.31 18.19
CA ILE A 411 -11.44 20.62 19.37
C ILE A 411 -12.27 19.40 19.76
N LEU A 412 -12.21 19.01 21.03
CA LEU A 412 -13.11 18.05 21.65
C LEU A 412 -14.06 18.78 22.60
N ILE A 413 -15.36 18.70 22.33
CA ILE A 413 -16.42 19.29 23.16
C ILE A 413 -17.02 18.19 24.02
N VAL A 414 -16.97 18.36 25.34
CA VAL A 414 -17.52 17.41 26.31
C VAL A 414 -18.68 18.05 27.05
N LEU A 415 -19.80 17.34 27.10
CA LEU A 415 -20.97 17.76 27.85
C LEU A 415 -21.46 16.62 28.74
N THR A 416 -21.66 16.97 30.01
CA THR A 416 -22.39 16.14 30.98
C THR A 416 -23.72 16.81 31.32
N PRO A 417 -24.85 16.06 31.33
CA PRO A 417 -26.15 16.62 31.67
C PRO A 417 -26.19 16.91 33.17
N GLN A 418 -26.28 18.19 33.53
CA GLN A 418 -26.53 18.65 34.89
C GLN A 418 -27.89 19.35 34.95
N SER A 419 -28.42 19.56 36.16
CA SER A 419 -29.78 20.12 36.34
C SER A 419 -30.01 21.48 35.68
N MET A 420 -28.95 22.27 35.47
CA MET A 420 -29.00 23.61 34.86
C MET A 420 -28.58 23.62 33.38
N THR A 421 -28.12 22.49 32.84
CA THR A 421 -27.63 22.37 31.46
C THR A 421 -28.76 21.94 30.54
N ASP A 422 -28.86 22.55 29.36
CA ASP A 422 -29.73 22.07 28.27
C ASP A 422 -28.87 21.40 27.18
N PRO A 423 -28.75 20.06 27.17
CA PRO A 423 -27.93 19.36 26.18
C PRO A 423 -28.42 19.54 24.74
N THR A 424 -29.71 19.79 24.54
CA THR A 424 -30.32 19.89 23.21
C THR A 424 -30.10 21.27 22.63
N GLU A 425 -30.34 22.32 23.41
CA GLU A 425 -30.12 23.70 22.96
C GLU A 425 -28.62 23.99 22.77
N THR A 426 -27.77 23.47 23.66
CA THR A 426 -26.30 23.55 23.48
C THR A 426 -25.88 22.89 22.16
N ALA A 427 -26.43 21.72 21.82
CA ALA A 427 -26.15 21.07 20.54
C ALA A 427 -26.62 21.90 19.33
N ARG A 428 -27.79 22.54 19.38
CA ARG A 428 -28.27 23.45 18.31
C ARG A 428 -27.32 24.61 18.10
N ARG A 429 -26.90 25.25 19.20
CA ARG A 429 -26.01 26.41 19.13
C ARG A 429 -24.63 26.05 18.61
N ILE A 430 -24.11 24.89 19.01
CA ILE A 430 -22.84 24.36 18.50
C ILE A 430 -22.95 24.02 17.02
N ALA A 431 -24.06 23.42 16.58
CA ALA A 431 -24.29 23.16 15.16
C ALA A 431 -24.27 24.45 14.32
N GLU A 432 -24.79 25.57 14.83
CA GLU A 432 -24.72 26.88 14.15
C GLU A 432 -23.29 27.42 14.06
N VAL A 433 -22.55 27.39 15.17
CA VAL A 433 -21.16 27.87 15.24
C VAL A 433 -20.22 27.02 14.40
N SER A 434 -20.42 25.69 14.41
CA SER A 434 -19.58 24.74 13.69
C SER A 434 -19.50 25.05 12.19
N LYS A 435 -20.57 25.59 11.58
CA LYS A 435 -20.59 25.99 10.17
C LYS A 435 -19.54 27.05 9.81
N LYS A 436 -19.12 27.89 10.77
CA LYS A 436 -18.05 28.88 10.58
C LYS A 436 -16.65 28.27 10.71
N ILE A 437 -16.51 27.20 11.49
CA ILE A 437 -15.24 26.55 11.81
C ILE A 437 -14.96 25.39 10.83
N MET A 438 -16.01 24.79 10.29
CA MET A 438 -15.97 23.61 9.43
C MET A 438 -14.99 23.79 8.26
N GLY A 439 -14.09 22.82 8.11
CA GLY A 439 -13.03 22.82 7.10
C GLY A 439 -11.70 23.44 7.54
N THR A 440 -11.62 24.04 8.73
CA THR A 440 -10.34 24.56 9.27
C THR A 440 -9.62 23.55 10.17
N LYS A 441 -10.32 23.01 11.17
CA LYS A 441 -9.85 22.00 12.12
C LYS A 441 -10.98 21.02 12.48
N PRO A 442 -10.68 19.76 12.81
CA PRO A 442 -11.68 18.78 13.26
C PRO A 442 -12.34 19.20 14.59
N ILE A 443 -13.65 19.01 14.65
CA ILE A 443 -14.47 19.14 15.86
C ILE A 443 -15.06 17.78 16.18
N LEU A 444 -14.83 17.32 17.41
CA LEU A 444 -15.42 16.10 17.97
C LEU A 444 -16.28 16.48 19.18
N ALA A 445 -17.32 15.69 19.43
CA ALA A 445 -18.24 15.91 20.53
C ALA A 445 -18.39 14.64 21.39
N SER A 446 -18.55 14.80 22.70
CA SER A 446 -18.91 13.73 23.62
C SER A 446 -20.07 14.17 24.51
N TRP A 447 -21.27 13.68 24.20
CA TRP A 447 -22.49 13.98 24.95
C TRP A 447 -22.73 12.81 25.90
N MET A 448 -22.18 12.90 27.11
CA MET A 448 -22.16 11.78 28.06
C MET A 448 -23.53 11.59 28.70
N GLY A 449 -24.20 10.46 28.50
CA GLY A 449 -25.50 10.18 29.11
C GLY A 449 -26.38 9.28 28.26
N GLY A 450 -27.63 9.10 28.68
CA GLY A 450 -28.64 8.29 27.98
C GLY A 450 -29.70 9.15 27.29
N ALA A 451 -30.97 8.91 27.64
CA ALA A 451 -32.12 9.55 26.98
C ALA A 451 -32.06 11.09 26.92
N GLY A 452 -31.59 11.74 27.99
CA GLY A 452 -31.57 13.21 28.10
C GLY A 452 -30.63 13.94 27.13
N VAL A 453 -29.64 13.24 26.57
CA VAL A 453 -28.66 13.83 25.63
C VAL A 453 -28.91 13.43 24.18
N MET A 454 -29.79 12.46 23.94
CA MET A 454 -29.97 11.80 22.64
C MET A 454 -30.44 12.76 21.54
N ALA A 455 -31.37 13.66 21.87
CA ALA A 455 -31.81 14.71 20.93
C ALA A 455 -30.66 15.63 20.51
N GLY A 456 -29.79 16.00 21.46
CA GLY A 456 -28.58 16.79 21.18
C GLY A 456 -27.61 16.04 20.26
N ARG A 457 -27.42 14.74 20.47
CA ARG A 457 -26.56 13.90 19.61
C ARG A 457 -27.04 13.85 18.17
N ILE A 458 -28.34 13.66 17.94
CA ILE A 458 -28.92 13.67 16.58
C ILE A 458 -28.66 15.01 15.89
N ILE A 459 -28.78 16.13 16.62
CA ILE A 459 -28.56 17.46 16.06
C ILE A 459 -27.10 17.65 15.64
N LEU A 460 -26.15 17.23 16.48
CA LEU A 460 -24.72 17.30 16.17
C LEU A 460 -24.36 16.39 14.99
N ASP A 461 -24.90 15.17 14.97
CA ASP A 461 -24.72 14.20 13.90
C ASP A 461 -25.17 14.76 12.54
N GLN A 462 -26.38 15.35 12.50
CA GLN A 462 -26.91 16.02 11.31
C GLN A 462 -26.12 17.26 10.90
N ALA A 463 -25.44 17.91 11.84
CA ALA A 463 -24.53 19.02 11.58
C ALA A 463 -23.15 18.57 11.10
N GLY A 464 -22.91 17.25 10.97
CA GLY A 464 -21.61 16.71 10.57
C GLY A 464 -20.58 16.69 11.70
N ILE A 465 -20.99 16.67 12.97
CA ILE A 465 -20.08 16.57 14.12
C ILE A 465 -20.17 15.16 14.70
N PRO A 466 -19.10 14.35 14.60
CA PRO A 466 -19.08 13.00 15.17
C PRO A 466 -19.20 13.09 16.69
N THR A 467 -20.19 12.37 17.22
CA THR A 467 -20.58 12.46 18.64
C THR A 467 -20.44 11.11 19.33
N TYR A 468 -19.66 11.08 20.41
CA TYR A 468 -19.31 9.89 21.16
C TYR A 468 -20.07 9.78 22.47
N ASP A 469 -20.22 8.55 22.96
CA ASP A 469 -20.75 8.26 24.29
C ASP A 469 -19.79 8.68 25.40
N TYR A 470 -18.49 8.47 25.15
CA TYR A 470 -17.43 8.63 26.11
C TYR A 470 -16.31 9.52 25.53
N PRO A 471 -15.76 10.43 26.33
CA PRO A 471 -14.85 11.45 25.82
C PRO A 471 -13.41 10.95 25.65
N ASP A 472 -13.02 9.88 26.34
CA ASP A 472 -11.80 9.10 26.09
C ASP A 472 -11.80 8.50 24.68
N SER A 473 -12.91 7.88 24.25
CA SER A 473 -13.03 7.35 22.89
C SER A 473 -12.85 8.46 21.84
N ALA A 474 -13.45 9.64 22.07
CA ALA A 474 -13.27 10.77 21.17
C ALA A 474 -11.81 11.29 21.12
N ALA A 475 -11.12 11.31 22.27
CA ALA A 475 -9.72 11.72 22.36
C ALA A 475 -8.77 10.71 21.66
N GLU A 476 -8.98 9.40 21.86
CA GLU A 476 -8.25 8.33 21.16
C GLU A 476 -8.43 8.44 19.64
N MET A 477 -9.65 8.68 19.20
CA MET A 477 -10.00 8.83 17.80
C MET A 477 -9.34 10.05 17.14
N PHE A 478 -9.18 11.16 17.87
CA PHE A 478 -8.41 12.31 17.40
C PHE A 478 -6.93 11.96 17.19
N SER A 479 -6.29 11.31 18.17
CA SER A 479 -4.90 10.88 18.05
C SER A 479 -4.71 9.94 16.85
N PHE A 480 -5.63 9.00 16.68
CA PHE A 480 -5.63 8.07 15.56
C PHE A 480 -5.69 8.78 14.19
N MET A 481 -6.55 9.80 14.02
CA MET A 481 -6.61 10.58 12.78
C MET A 481 -5.28 11.28 12.45
N PHE A 482 -4.62 11.82 13.47
CA PHE A 482 -3.33 12.48 13.32
C PHE A 482 -2.23 11.48 12.98
N GLU A 483 -2.14 10.36 13.72
CA GLU A 483 -1.16 9.31 13.45
C GLU A 483 -1.30 8.77 12.04
N TYR A 484 -2.53 8.55 11.58
CA TYR A 484 -2.81 8.17 10.21
C TYR A 484 -2.25 9.18 9.19
N SER A 485 -2.53 10.46 9.41
CA SER A 485 -2.09 11.54 8.52
C SER A 485 -0.57 11.64 8.47
N VAL A 486 0.09 11.52 9.63
CA VAL A 486 1.56 11.48 9.73
C VAL A 486 2.12 10.27 9.01
N ASN A 487 1.59 9.08 9.28
CA ASN A 487 2.09 7.84 8.70
C ASN A 487 2.03 7.88 7.17
N ILE A 488 0.89 8.30 6.59
CA ILE A 488 0.80 8.49 5.13
C ILE A 488 1.80 9.51 4.63
N SER A 489 1.89 10.68 5.27
CA SER A 489 2.83 11.71 4.82
C SER A 489 4.28 11.21 4.82
N GLN A 490 4.68 10.41 5.81
CA GLN A 490 6.04 9.91 5.95
C GLN A 490 6.37 8.78 4.96
N LEU A 491 5.39 7.95 4.59
CA LEU A 491 5.56 6.92 3.56
C LEU A 491 5.92 7.52 2.19
N TYR A 492 5.38 8.71 1.91
CA TYR A 492 5.47 9.37 0.62
C TYR A 492 6.46 10.54 0.57
N GLN A 493 7.19 10.80 1.66
CA GLN A 493 8.22 11.82 1.66
C GLN A 493 9.36 11.44 0.70
N CYS A 494 9.73 12.39 -0.16
CA CYS A 494 10.93 12.37 -0.99
C CYS A 494 12.14 12.03 -0.10
N PRO A 495 12.77 10.87 -0.27
CA PRO A 495 13.92 10.50 0.55
C PRO A 495 15.14 11.32 0.13
N ARG A 496 16.23 11.23 0.88
CA ARG A 496 17.51 11.77 0.44
C ARG A 496 18.24 10.68 -0.35
N TRP A 497 18.73 11.03 -1.53
CA TRP A 497 19.62 10.17 -2.30
C TRP A 497 20.78 9.69 -1.42
N CYS A 498 20.85 8.38 -1.16
CA CYS A 498 21.84 7.80 -0.27
C CYS A 498 22.65 6.66 -0.91
N VAL A 499 22.39 6.31 -2.17
CA VAL A 499 23.06 5.17 -2.81
C VAL A 499 24.20 5.65 -3.68
N GLU A 500 25.42 5.40 -3.20
CA GLU A 500 26.61 5.41 -4.06
C GLU A 500 26.70 4.05 -4.77
N MET A 501 26.83 4.06 -6.09
CA MET A 501 27.15 2.84 -6.82
C MET A 501 28.61 2.46 -6.53
N HIS A 502 28.80 1.45 -5.68
CA HIS A 502 30.13 0.92 -5.40
C HIS A 502 30.60 0.04 -6.57
N PRO A 503 31.80 0.31 -7.14
CA PRO A 503 32.35 -0.48 -8.25
C PRO A 503 32.61 -1.95 -7.89
N GLU A 504 32.64 -2.28 -6.60
CA GLU A 504 32.94 -3.60 -6.03
C GLU A 504 31.73 -4.56 -6.02
N ARG A 505 30.55 -4.14 -6.50
CA ARG A 505 29.36 -5.02 -6.56
C ARG A 505 29.58 -6.31 -7.35
N ARG A 506 30.49 -6.31 -8.34
CA ARG A 506 30.87 -7.51 -9.11
C ARG A 506 31.49 -8.61 -8.22
N THR A 507 32.14 -8.23 -7.12
CA THR A 507 32.71 -9.18 -6.16
C THR A 507 31.61 -10.02 -5.50
N ALA A 508 30.47 -9.40 -5.17
CA ALA A 508 29.34 -10.12 -4.59
C ALA A 508 28.76 -11.16 -5.57
N ASP A 509 28.63 -10.82 -6.86
CA ASP A 509 28.16 -11.76 -7.88
C ASP A 509 29.09 -12.97 -8.05
N TYR A 510 30.40 -12.74 -7.99
CA TYR A 510 31.41 -13.79 -8.07
C TYR A 510 31.32 -14.76 -6.88
N ILE A 511 31.24 -14.23 -5.64
CA ILE A 511 31.12 -15.04 -4.42
C ILE A 511 29.85 -15.90 -4.46
N LEU A 512 28.71 -15.28 -4.79
CA LEU A 512 27.42 -15.99 -4.86
C LEU A 512 27.42 -17.08 -5.94
N SER A 513 28.00 -16.80 -7.11
CA SER A 513 28.09 -17.77 -8.21
C SER A 513 28.97 -18.97 -7.87
N ASN A 514 30.11 -18.73 -7.21
CA ASN A 514 31.03 -19.79 -6.78
C ASN A 514 30.41 -20.70 -5.72
N ALA A 515 29.75 -20.12 -4.71
CA ALA A 515 29.07 -20.89 -3.67
C ALA A 515 27.98 -21.79 -4.27
N ARG A 516 27.15 -21.25 -5.19
CA ARG A 516 26.11 -22.03 -5.88
C ARG A 516 26.69 -23.14 -6.76
N THR A 517 27.74 -22.85 -7.53
CA THR A 517 28.38 -23.86 -8.39
C THR A 517 28.99 -25.00 -7.56
N SER A 518 29.43 -24.69 -6.33
CA SER A 518 29.95 -25.66 -5.37
C SER A 518 28.85 -26.38 -4.57
N GLY A 519 27.56 -26.11 -4.85
CA GLY A 519 26.42 -26.70 -4.13
C GLY A 519 26.26 -26.22 -2.68
N ARG A 520 26.97 -25.15 -2.28
CA ARG A 520 26.92 -24.61 -0.92
C ARG A 520 25.70 -23.71 -0.73
N MET A 521 25.02 -23.87 0.41
CA MET A 521 23.94 -22.98 0.83
C MET A 521 24.37 -21.99 1.92
N LEU A 522 25.53 -22.19 2.56
CA LEU A 522 26.05 -21.31 3.59
C LEU A 522 27.31 -20.63 3.08
N LEU A 523 27.37 -19.31 3.22
CA LEU A 523 28.60 -18.54 3.01
C LEU A 523 29.41 -18.50 4.29
N THR A 524 30.74 -18.50 4.15
CA THR A 524 31.65 -18.29 5.27
C THR A 524 31.49 -16.87 5.85
N GLU A 525 31.97 -16.64 7.07
CA GLU A 525 31.96 -15.29 7.67
C GLU A 525 32.77 -14.30 6.82
N TYR A 526 33.89 -14.77 6.25
CA TYR A 526 34.74 -13.95 5.38
C TYR A 526 33.98 -13.55 4.10
N GLU A 527 33.40 -14.51 3.37
CA GLU A 527 32.57 -14.26 2.18
C GLU A 527 31.39 -13.32 2.49
N SER A 528 30.73 -13.53 3.63
CA SER A 528 29.60 -12.70 4.06
C SER A 528 30.01 -11.24 4.28
N LYS A 529 31.17 -11.01 4.91
CA LYS A 529 31.71 -9.65 5.15
C LYS A 529 32.20 -8.96 3.89
N GLU A 530 32.77 -9.69 2.95
CA GLU A 530 33.15 -9.16 1.63
C GLU A 530 31.92 -8.67 0.85
N ILE A 531 30.81 -9.42 0.90
CA ILE A 531 29.54 -8.98 0.30
C ILE A 531 29.01 -7.72 0.98
N LEU A 532 29.02 -7.64 2.31
CA LEU A 532 28.59 -6.43 3.03
C LEU A 532 29.45 -5.22 2.67
N SER A 533 30.77 -5.39 2.62
CA SER A 533 31.72 -4.34 2.26
C SER A 533 31.51 -3.83 0.83
N ALA A 534 31.22 -4.72 -0.12
CA ALA A 534 30.89 -4.35 -1.51
C ALA A 534 29.63 -3.46 -1.63
N TYR A 535 28.78 -3.42 -0.60
CA TYR A 535 27.60 -2.55 -0.49
C TYR A 535 27.81 -1.36 0.46
N GLY A 536 29.06 -1.08 0.86
CA GLY A 536 29.41 0.06 1.70
C GLY A 536 29.00 -0.11 3.17
N ILE A 537 28.77 -1.34 3.63
CA ILE A 537 28.48 -1.66 5.03
C ILE A 537 29.83 -1.94 5.73
N PRO A 538 30.27 -1.11 6.69
CA PRO A 538 31.60 -1.29 7.27
C PRO A 538 31.67 -2.58 8.11
N THR A 539 32.64 -3.43 7.80
CA THR A 539 32.91 -4.66 8.55
C THR A 539 34.24 -4.57 9.29
N VAL A 540 34.37 -5.32 10.39
CA VAL A 540 35.66 -5.44 11.08
C VAL A 540 36.70 -6.06 10.15
N LYS A 541 37.93 -5.52 10.16
CA LYS A 541 39.05 -6.06 9.38
C LYS A 541 39.23 -7.54 9.70
N THR A 542 39.10 -8.39 8.69
CA THR A 542 39.08 -9.84 8.85
C THR A 542 40.14 -10.44 7.90
N ILE A 543 41.11 -11.16 8.46
CA ILE A 543 42.15 -11.84 7.69
C ILE A 543 41.96 -13.35 7.84
N LEU A 544 41.87 -14.07 6.73
CA LEU A 544 41.80 -15.53 6.70
C LEU A 544 43.19 -16.13 6.92
N ALA A 545 43.27 -17.15 7.79
CA ALA A 545 44.49 -17.90 8.05
C ALA A 545 44.18 -19.40 8.09
N HIS A 546 44.86 -20.16 7.25
CA HIS A 546 44.73 -21.62 7.18
C HIS A 546 45.74 -22.34 8.07
N THR A 547 46.81 -21.66 8.47
CA THR A 547 47.88 -22.20 9.32
C THR A 547 48.10 -21.33 10.56
N VAL A 548 48.74 -21.91 11.58
CA VAL A 548 49.12 -21.19 12.80
C VAL A 548 50.06 -20.03 12.47
N GLU A 549 51.01 -20.25 11.56
CA GLU A 549 51.99 -19.25 11.12
C GLU A 549 51.30 -18.06 10.44
N GLU A 550 50.32 -18.33 9.57
CA GLU A 550 49.48 -17.29 8.95
C GLU A 550 48.66 -16.52 9.99
N ALA A 551 48.10 -17.21 10.98
CA ALA A 551 47.29 -16.58 12.03
C ALA A 551 48.14 -15.63 12.90
N ILE A 552 49.36 -16.03 13.25
CA ILE A 552 50.31 -15.17 13.98
C ILE A 552 50.75 -13.99 13.11
N ALA A 553 51.06 -14.22 11.83
CA ALA A 553 51.43 -13.14 10.91
C ALA A 553 50.30 -12.10 10.76
N ALA A 554 49.05 -12.58 10.61
CA ALA A 554 47.87 -11.73 10.57
C ALA A 554 47.65 -10.96 11.89
N ALA A 555 47.82 -11.61 13.04
CA ALA A 555 47.71 -10.97 14.35
C ALA A 555 48.75 -9.86 14.54
N ASN A 556 50.00 -10.10 14.12
CA ASN A 556 51.07 -9.11 14.16
C ASN A 556 50.81 -7.93 13.22
N ALA A 557 50.19 -8.16 12.06
CA ALA A 557 49.82 -7.12 11.11
C ALA A 557 48.61 -6.27 11.57
N ILE A 558 47.70 -6.84 12.35
CA ILE A 558 46.54 -6.13 12.92
C ILE A 558 46.92 -5.37 14.19
N GLY A 559 47.74 -5.98 15.05
CA GLY A 559 48.06 -5.50 16.40
C GLY A 559 47.16 -6.11 17.47
N TYR A 560 47.74 -6.42 18.63
CA TYR A 560 47.05 -7.04 19.77
C TYR A 560 46.28 -5.99 20.61
N PRO A 561 45.16 -6.36 21.28
CA PRO A 561 44.57 -7.70 21.33
C PRO A 561 43.75 -8.09 20.10
N VAL A 562 43.79 -9.37 19.73
CA VAL A 562 43.04 -9.95 18.60
C VAL A 562 42.02 -10.99 19.04
N VAL A 563 41.17 -11.38 18.09
CA VAL A 563 40.13 -12.41 18.20
C VAL A 563 40.35 -13.43 17.10
N LEU A 564 40.24 -14.71 17.46
CA LEU A 564 40.20 -15.83 16.53
C LEU A 564 38.79 -16.40 16.46
N LYS A 565 38.29 -16.56 15.24
CA LYS A 565 37.01 -17.23 14.96
C LYS A 565 37.20 -18.35 13.94
N ILE A 566 36.51 -19.46 14.10
CA ILE A 566 36.49 -20.55 13.11
C ILE A 566 36.05 -20.04 11.73
N ASN A 567 36.76 -20.47 10.68
CA ASN A 567 36.28 -20.39 9.30
C ASN A 567 35.78 -21.77 8.87
N SER A 568 34.50 -21.87 8.51
CA SER A 568 33.86 -23.13 8.12
C SER A 568 32.70 -22.87 7.18
N GLU A 569 32.49 -23.78 6.22
CA GLU A 569 31.35 -23.80 5.30
C GLU A 569 30.11 -24.51 5.87
N THR A 570 30.23 -25.20 7.01
CA THR A 570 29.17 -26.05 7.58
C THR A 570 28.72 -25.63 8.98
N VAL A 571 29.60 -25.01 9.78
CA VAL A 571 29.29 -24.58 11.16
C VAL A 571 28.57 -23.24 11.18
N THR A 572 27.34 -23.20 11.71
CA THR A 572 26.52 -21.98 11.81
C THR A 572 26.69 -21.23 13.14
N HIS A 573 26.62 -21.93 14.29
CA HIS A 573 26.74 -21.32 15.62
C HIS A 573 28.15 -21.53 16.21
N LYS A 574 29.02 -20.56 15.96
CA LYS A 574 30.46 -20.61 16.28
C LYS A 574 30.74 -20.69 17.79
N THR A 575 29.94 -20.02 18.61
CA THR A 575 30.11 -20.01 20.07
C THR A 575 29.82 -21.38 20.68
N ASP A 576 28.82 -22.11 20.16
CA ASP A 576 28.37 -23.41 20.71
C ASP A 576 29.40 -24.53 20.48
N VAL A 577 30.27 -24.35 19.49
CA VAL A 577 31.39 -25.25 19.20
C VAL A 577 32.70 -24.80 19.84
N GLY A 578 32.70 -23.71 20.62
CA GLY A 578 33.92 -23.12 21.18
C GLY A 578 34.83 -22.48 20.12
N GLY A 579 34.27 -22.15 18.96
CA GLY A 579 34.99 -21.63 17.80
C GLY A 579 35.30 -20.13 17.85
N VAL A 580 35.16 -19.48 19.01
CA VAL A 580 35.47 -18.06 19.20
C VAL A 580 36.38 -17.91 20.42
N LYS A 581 37.57 -17.34 20.22
CA LYS A 581 38.56 -17.08 21.27
C LYS A 581 38.87 -15.58 21.30
N LEU A 582 38.51 -14.92 22.41
CA LEU A 582 38.60 -13.48 22.58
C LEU A 582 39.85 -13.09 23.39
N ASN A 583 40.26 -11.82 23.28
CA ASN A 583 41.28 -11.19 24.12
C ASN A 583 42.66 -11.89 24.07
N LEU A 584 43.11 -12.20 22.86
CA LEU A 584 44.41 -12.82 22.62
C LEU A 584 45.46 -11.71 22.55
N THR A 585 46.47 -11.77 23.42
CA THR A 585 47.43 -10.66 23.65
C THR A 585 48.84 -10.96 23.18
N SER A 586 49.13 -12.22 22.84
CA SER A 586 50.45 -12.66 22.42
C SER A 586 50.39 -13.68 21.26
N PRO A 587 51.50 -13.89 20.54
CA PRO A 587 51.61 -14.96 19.54
C PRO A 587 51.34 -16.36 20.12
N SER A 588 51.72 -16.60 21.39
CA SER A 588 51.45 -17.86 22.08
C SER A 588 49.94 -18.06 22.27
N ASP A 589 49.24 -17.02 22.71
CA ASP A 589 47.78 -17.05 22.91
C ASP A 589 47.06 -17.39 21.58
N VAL A 590 47.57 -16.85 20.46
CA VAL A 590 47.04 -17.12 19.11
C VAL A 590 47.27 -18.57 18.69
N GLN A 591 48.47 -19.11 18.93
CA GLN A 591 48.79 -20.50 18.64
C GLN A 591 47.92 -21.47 19.44
N ASP A 592 47.81 -21.25 20.75
CA ASP A 592 47.00 -22.10 21.64
C ASP A 592 45.52 -22.04 21.25
N ALA A 593 45.00 -20.84 20.96
CA ALA A 593 43.64 -20.65 20.51
C ALA A 593 43.34 -21.31 19.15
N PHE A 594 44.26 -21.27 18.19
CA PHE A 594 44.10 -21.96 16.90
C PHE A 594 43.95 -23.47 17.10
N ILE A 595 44.86 -24.06 17.88
CA ILE A 595 44.88 -25.50 18.16
C ILE A 595 43.63 -25.93 18.93
N ASP A 596 43.20 -25.12 19.90
CA ASP A 596 41.96 -25.34 20.65
C ASP A 596 40.74 -25.36 19.75
N ILE A 597 40.60 -24.39 18.84
CA ILE A 597 39.48 -24.31 17.90
C ILE A 597 39.51 -25.53 16.97
N GLN A 598 40.66 -25.87 16.41
CA GLN A 598 40.80 -27.04 15.54
C GLN A 598 40.36 -28.33 16.25
N ARG A 599 40.87 -28.57 17.47
CA ARG A 599 40.48 -29.76 18.26
C ARG A 599 39.00 -29.77 18.61
N ALA A 600 38.43 -28.62 18.97
CA ALA A 600 37.02 -28.52 19.33
C ALA A 600 36.11 -28.90 18.14
N VAL A 601 36.46 -28.46 16.93
CA VAL A 601 35.73 -28.78 15.69
C VAL A 601 35.93 -30.24 15.32
N GLU A 602 37.17 -30.74 15.25
CA GLU A 602 37.47 -32.13 14.91
C GLU A 602 36.84 -33.14 15.89
N SER A 603 36.53 -32.72 17.12
CA SER A 603 35.86 -33.58 18.11
C SER A 603 34.35 -33.72 17.91
N LYS A 604 33.71 -32.72 17.28
CA LYS A 604 32.24 -32.65 17.09
C LYS A 604 31.81 -32.83 15.64
N PHE A 605 32.71 -32.60 14.69
CA PHE A 605 32.48 -32.53 13.24
C PHE A 605 33.60 -33.27 12.47
N SER A 606 33.50 -33.34 11.14
CA SER A 606 34.56 -33.92 10.30
C SER A 606 35.82 -33.04 10.31
N LYS A 607 36.98 -33.62 10.01
CA LYS A 607 38.22 -32.85 9.78
C LYS A 607 38.08 -31.84 8.65
N ASP A 608 37.27 -32.16 7.64
CA ASP A 608 37.05 -31.30 6.48
C ASP A 608 36.19 -30.06 6.81
N ASP A 609 35.53 -30.03 7.98
CA ASP A 609 34.72 -28.90 8.43
C ASP A 609 35.57 -27.75 9.02
N PHE A 610 36.86 -27.99 9.30
CA PHE A 610 37.82 -26.97 9.73
C PHE A 610 38.62 -26.44 8.54
N GLN A 611 38.28 -25.24 8.08
CA GLN A 611 38.93 -24.59 6.93
C GLN A 611 39.90 -23.48 7.35
N GLY A 612 40.32 -23.49 8.62
CA GLY A 612 41.16 -22.47 9.25
C GLY A 612 40.37 -21.54 10.16
N VAL A 613 40.92 -20.35 10.37
CA VAL A 613 40.40 -19.32 11.28
C VAL A 613 40.43 -17.96 10.62
N THR A 614 39.60 -17.05 11.10
CA THR A 614 39.71 -15.63 10.82
C THR A 614 40.32 -14.90 12.01
N VAL A 615 41.26 -13.99 11.73
CA VAL A 615 41.91 -13.13 12.71
C VAL A 615 41.33 -11.72 12.58
N GLN A 616 40.82 -11.19 13.69
CA GLN A 616 40.14 -9.90 13.75
C GLN A 616 40.66 -9.07 14.94
N PRO A 617 40.72 -7.72 14.87
CA PRO A 617 41.00 -6.89 16.04
C PRO A 617 39.89 -7.05 17.09
N LEU A 618 40.26 -7.04 18.38
CA LEU A 618 39.27 -6.98 19.46
C LEU A 618 38.70 -5.56 19.56
N VAL A 619 37.47 -5.37 19.09
CA VAL A 619 36.73 -4.12 19.25
C VAL A 619 36.08 -4.10 20.63
N LEU A 620 36.63 -3.31 21.55
CA LEU A 620 36.09 -3.19 22.91
C LEU A 620 34.82 -2.32 22.91
N ALA A 621 33.71 -2.92 23.37
CA ALA A 621 32.38 -2.30 23.43
C ALA A 621 32.20 -1.24 24.54
N ARG A 622 33.28 -0.57 24.98
CA ARG A 622 33.15 0.49 25.99
C ARG A 622 32.38 1.65 25.36
N ASP A 623 31.16 1.88 25.84
CA ASP A 623 30.22 2.90 25.35
C ASP A 623 29.65 2.68 23.93
N SER A 624 29.51 1.43 23.49
CA SER A 624 28.78 1.09 22.27
C SER A 624 27.43 0.41 22.56
N TYR A 625 26.57 0.39 21.54
CA TYR A 625 25.34 -0.38 21.50
C TYR A 625 25.52 -1.56 20.54
N GLU A 626 25.00 -2.73 20.92
CA GLU A 626 24.88 -3.88 20.02
C GLU A 626 23.51 -3.83 19.36
N LEU A 627 23.50 -3.82 18.03
CA LEU A 627 22.31 -3.81 17.19
C LEU A 627 22.27 -5.08 16.34
N ILE A 628 21.08 -5.44 15.89
CA ILE A 628 20.87 -6.49 14.89
C ILE A 628 20.25 -5.86 13.64
N VAL A 629 20.77 -6.22 12.47
CA VAL A 629 20.16 -5.93 11.16
C VAL A 629 20.08 -7.24 10.40
N GLY A 630 18.89 -7.63 9.96
CA GLY A 630 18.71 -8.90 9.27
C GLY A 630 17.65 -8.85 8.17
N ALA A 631 17.59 -9.90 7.37
CA ALA A 631 16.56 -10.16 6.38
C ALA A 631 16.25 -11.66 6.32
N SER A 632 14.98 -12.00 6.21
CA SER A 632 14.49 -13.38 6.10
C SER A 632 13.30 -13.45 5.16
N GLY A 633 13.05 -14.64 4.61
CA GLY A 633 11.93 -14.85 3.68
C GLY A 633 10.61 -15.09 4.40
N ASP A 634 9.56 -14.43 3.93
CA ASP A 634 8.16 -14.69 4.24
C ASP A 634 7.46 -15.24 2.99
N GLU A 635 6.61 -16.26 3.16
CA GLU A 635 5.94 -16.93 2.04
C GLU A 635 4.97 -16.02 1.27
N GLN A 636 4.41 -15.00 1.92
CA GLN A 636 3.44 -14.09 1.33
C GLN A 636 4.10 -12.82 0.77
N PHE A 637 5.07 -12.25 1.50
CA PHE A 637 5.64 -10.95 1.18
C PHE A 637 7.05 -10.97 0.56
N GLY A 638 7.73 -12.13 0.58
CA GLY A 638 9.12 -12.24 0.15
C GLY A 638 10.08 -11.74 1.23
N PRO A 639 11.10 -10.92 0.91
CA PRO A 639 12.07 -10.48 1.90
C PRO A 639 11.44 -9.57 2.96
N VAL A 640 11.75 -9.83 4.23
CA VAL A 640 11.38 -8.99 5.36
C VAL A 640 12.64 -8.61 6.12
N MET A 641 12.86 -7.31 6.33
CA MET A 641 13.98 -6.80 7.12
C MET A 641 13.64 -6.73 8.62
N LEU A 642 14.69 -6.89 9.43
CA LEU A 642 14.68 -6.85 10.89
C LEU A 642 15.69 -5.80 11.39
N PHE A 643 15.30 -5.01 12.38
CA PHE A 643 16.16 -4.09 13.13
C PHE A 643 15.81 -4.16 14.62
N GLY A 644 16.81 -4.15 15.50
CA GLY A 644 16.55 -4.18 16.93
C GLY A 644 17.81 -4.14 17.79
N SER A 645 17.64 -4.42 19.09
CA SER A 645 18.77 -4.67 19.99
C SER A 645 19.45 -5.99 19.63
N GLY A 646 20.77 -5.97 19.42
CA GLY A 646 21.59 -7.13 19.07
C GLY A 646 22.16 -7.87 20.27
N GLY A 647 23.04 -8.85 20.00
CA GLY A 647 23.73 -9.64 21.01
C GLY A 647 22.95 -10.88 21.47
N THR A 648 23.34 -11.47 22.59
CA THR A 648 22.79 -12.77 23.04
C THR A 648 21.39 -12.67 23.66
N LEU A 649 20.90 -11.47 23.95
CA LEU A 649 19.62 -11.24 24.66
C LEU A 649 18.47 -10.77 23.73
N VAL A 650 18.65 -10.83 22.41
CA VAL A 650 17.65 -10.40 21.41
C VAL A 650 16.29 -11.07 21.65
N GLU A 651 16.29 -12.39 21.87
CA GLU A 651 15.07 -13.20 22.07
C GLU A 651 14.34 -12.86 23.38
N VAL A 652 15.06 -12.35 24.39
CA VAL A 652 14.52 -12.07 25.73
C VAL A 652 13.82 -10.72 25.78
N TYR A 653 14.42 -9.68 25.18
CA TYR A 653 13.85 -8.33 25.21
C TYR A 653 12.76 -8.10 24.17
N ASN A 654 12.76 -8.90 23.10
CA ASN A 654 11.86 -8.81 21.95
C ASN A 654 11.75 -7.36 21.41
N ASP A 655 12.84 -6.60 21.48
CA ASP A 655 12.94 -5.23 20.99
C ASP A 655 13.35 -5.24 19.51
N ARG A 656 12.37 -5.51 18.65
CA ARG A 656 12.56 -5.65 17.21
C ARG A 656 11.47 -4.94 16.42
N ALA A 657 11.86 -4.38 15.28
CA ALA A 657 10.98 -3.83 14.27
C ALA A 657 11.18 -4.57 12.95
N LEU A 658 10.09 -4.78 12.23
CA LEU A 658 10.08 -5.38 10.89
C LEU A 658 9.71 -4.34 9.84
N ALA A 659 10.25 -4.47 8.64
CA ALA A 659 9.91 -3.64 7.50
C ALA A 659 10.06 -4.39 6.17
N LEU A 660 9.28 -4.02 5.17
CA LEU A 660 9.39 -4.56 3.82
C LEU A 660 10.34 -3.70 2.97
N PRO A 661 11.43 -4.26 2.43
CA PRO A 661 12.31 -3.57 1.50
C PRO A 661 11.63 -3.38 0.12
N PRO A 662 12.09 -2.43 -0.71
CA PRO A 662 13.21 -1.51 -0.48
C PRO A 662 12.87 -0.42 0.54
N LEU A 663 13.84 -0.10 1.40
CA LEU A 663 13.76 0.99 2.37
C LEU A 663 14.50 2.22 1.86
N ASN A 664 13.94 3.38 2.16
CA ASN A 664 14.59 4.68 2.03
C ASN A 664 14.95 5.22 3.42
N SER A 665 15.62 6.36 3.52
CA SER A 665 16.08 6.89 4.81
C SER A 665 14.93 7.15 5.80
N ASN A 666 13.77 7.63 5.31
CA ASN A 666 12.60 7.87 6.17
C ASN A 666 12.00 6.57 6.71
N LEU A 667 11.89 5.54 5.87
CA LEU A 667 11.40 4.22 6.27
C LEU A 667 12.37 3.54 7.24
N ALA A 668 13.68 3.65 7.00
CA ALA A 668 14.71 3.17 7.92
C ALA A 668 14.62 3.89 9.27
N HIS A 669 14.43 5.21 9.26
CA HIS A 669 14.23 6.01 10.48
C HIS A 669 12.99 5.55 11.27
N LEU A 670 11.86 5.33 10.58
CA LEU A 670 10.63 4.85 11.21
C LEU A 670 10.77 3.44 11.78
N MET A 671 11.43 2.55 11.04
CA MET A 671 11.75 1.20 11.50
C MET A 671 12.55 1.26 12.81
N MET A 672 13.58 2.10 12.88
CA MET A 672 14.35 2.28 14.11
C MET A 672 13.50 2.89 15.23
N LYS A 673 12.72 3.94 14.95
CA LYS A 673 11.87 4.63 15.95
C LYS A 673 10.87 3.70 16.64
N ASN A 674 10.47 2.61 15.98
CA ASN A 674 9.58 1.59 16.53
C ASN A 674 10.27 0.60 17.50
N THR A 675 11.54 0.82 17.83
CA THR A 675 12.29 0.06 18.84
C THR A 675 12.54 0.89 20.10
N LYS A 676 12.65 0.23 21.25
CA LYS A 676 13.02 0.85 22.53
C LYS A 676 14.47 1.32 22.50
N ILE A 677 15.37 0.57 21.85
CA ILE A 677 16.80 0.90 21.73
C ILE A 677 17.02 2.24 21.03
N PHE A 678 16.13 2.68 20.14
CA PHE A 678 16.25 3.98 19.47
C PHE A 678 16.31 5.18 20.42
N ASN A 679 15.60 5.11 21.55
CA ASN A 679 15.71 6.16 22.58
C ASN A 679 17.08 6.15 23.27
N ALA A 680 17.73 5.00 23.37
CA ALA A 680 19.10 4.89 23.87
C ALA A 680 20.13 5.42 22.86
N LEU A 681 19.90 5.20 21.56
CA LEU A 681 20.77 5.69 20.47
C LEU A 681 20.87 7.23 20.43
N LYS A 682 19.87 7.96 20.96
CA LYS A 682 19.89 9.43 21.08
C LYS A 682 20.82 9.96 22.20
N GLY A 683 21.44 9.08 22.98
CA GLY A 683 22.32 9.43 24.09
C GLY A 683 21.59 9.41 25.42
N VAL A 684 22.05 8.56 26.35
CA VAL A 684 21.49 8.40 27.69
C VAL A 684 22.63 8.28 28.71
N ARG A 685 22.49 8.98 29.85
CA ARG A 685 23.39 8.86 31.02
C ARG A 685 24.89 8.98 30.70
N GLY A 686 25.29 9.98 29.90
CA GLY A 686 26.69 10.27 29.61
C GLY A 686 27.28 9.56 28.38
N LYS A 687 26.52 8.68 27.71
CA LYS A 687 26.91 8.13 26.40
C LYS A 687 26.62 9.12 25.27
N SER A 688 27.55 9.21 24.31
CA SER A 688 27.36 9.98 23.08
C SER A 688 26.22 9.42 22.22
N ALA A 689 25.50 10.30 21.54
CA ALA A 689 24.50 9.89 20.56
C ALA A 689 25.18 9.19 19.37
N VAL A 690 24.54 8.15 18.84
CA VAL A 690 24.97 7.51 17.60
C VAL A 690 24.62 8.41 16.42
N ASN A 691 25.45 8.40 15.38
CA ASN A 691 25.16 9.07 14.12
C ASN A 691 23.99 8.39 13.39
N ILE A 692 22.77 8.85 13.71
CA ILE A 692 21.52 8.32 13.16
C ILE A 692 21.49 8.39 11.62
N PRO A 693 21.88 9.51 10.96
CA PRO A 693 21.95 9.55 9.49
C PRO A 693 22.89 8.50 8.88
N ALA A 694 24.03 8.21 9.50
CA ALA A 694 24.93 7.15 9.03
C ALA A 694 24.31 5.75 9.18
N LEU A 695 23.58 5.52 10.27
CA LEU A 695 22.87 4.25 10.49
C LEU A 695 21.69 4.07 9.52
N GLU A 696 20.96 5.14 9.20
CA GLU A 696 19.95 5.14 8.13
C GLU A 696 20.56 4.74 6.79
N LYS A 697 21.70 5.34 6.40
CA LYS A 697 22.42 4.98 5.16
C LYS A 697 22.82 3.50 5.15
N LEU A 698 23.31 2.96 6.27
CA LEU A 698 23.66 1.55 6.39
C LEU A 698 22.44 0.63 6.20
N ILE A 699 21.32 0.92 6.85
CA ILE A 699 20.07 0.14 6.72
C ILE A 699 19.54 0.19 5.28
N VAL A 700 19.61 1.36 4.62
CA VAL A 700 19.22 1.52 3.21
C VAL A 700 20.13 0.69 2.31
N ASN A 701 21.44 0.74 2.48
CA ASN A 701 22.39 -0.08 1.71
C ASN A 701 22.15 -1.58 1.90
N PHE A 702 21.88 -2.00 3.14
CA PHE A 702 21.50 -3.38 3.45
C PHE A 702 20.20 -3.78 2.73
N SER A 703 19.21 -2.88 2.71
CA SER A 703 17.96 -3.07 1.97
C SER A 703 18.18 -3.26 0.47
N HIS A 704 19.06 -2.46 -0.13
CA HIS A 704 19.43 -2.61 -1.55
C HIS A 704 20.15 -3.93 -1.83
N LEU A 705 21.08 -4.35 -0.97
CA LEU A 705 21.75 -5.64 -1.08
C LEU A 705 20.73 -6.79 -1.08
N VAL A 706 19.81 -6.77 -0.11
CA VAL A 706 18.75 -7.77 -0.01
C VAL A 706 17.93 -7.80 -1.29
N MET A 707 17.44 -6.65 -1.77
CA MET A 707 16.60 -6.60 -2.97
C MET A 707 17.30 -7.04 -4.25
N GLU A 708 18.56 -6.66 -4.43
CA GLU A 708 19.32 -6.98 -5.65
C GLU A 708 19.71 -8.47 -5.70
N LYS A 709 20.05 -9.05 -4.55
CA LYS A 709 20.56 -10.43 -4.46
C LYS A 709 19.56 -11.43 -3.89
N TRP A 710 18.31 -11.04 -3.65
CA TRP A 710 17.27 -11.91 -3.06
C TRP A 710 17.05 -13.21 -3.83
N GLN A 711 17.20 -13.18 -5.16
CA GLN A 711 17.12 -14.40 -5.98
C GLN A 711 18.14 -15.48 -5.59
N TYR A 712 19.19 -15.11 -4.86
CA TYR A 712 20.23 -16.00 -4.38
C TYR A 712 20.15 -16.23 -2.87
N ILE A 713 19.72 -15.23 -2.11
CA ILE A 713 19.83 -15.17 -0.64
C ILE A 713 18.47 -15.46 -0.01
N SER A 714 18.41 -16.45 0.89
CA SER A 714 17.21 -16.76 1.67
C SER A 714 17.19 -16.07 3.04
N GLU A 715 18.36 -15.85 3.63
CA GLU A 715 18.51 -15.23 4.95
C GLU A 715 19.84 -14.46 5.02
N MET A 716 19.83 -13.31 5.69
CA MET A 716 21.02 -12.52 5.96
C MET A 716 20.92 -11.90 7.35
N GLU A 717 22.01 -11.91 8.11
CA GLU A 717 22.04 -11.34 9.46
C GLU A 717 23.39 -10.67 9.75
N ILE A 718 23.33 -9.49 10.37
CA ILE A 718 24.46 -8.80 11.00
C ILE A 718 24.15 -8.77 12.50
N ASN A 719 24.85 -9.59 13.27
CA ASN A 719 24.63 -9.69 14.71
C ASN A 719 25.91 -10.10 15.46
N PRO A 720 26.59 -9.20 16.20
CA PRO A 720 26.20 -7.81 16.44
C PRO A 720 26.72 -6.81 15.39
N LEU A 721 25.91 -5.80 15.08
CA LEU A 721 26.32 -4.52 14.52
C LEU A 721 26.65 -3.57 15.67
N LEU A 722 27.92 -3.18 15.81
CA LEU A 722 28.36 -2.29 16.88
C LEU A 722 28.18 -0.83 16.46
N ALA A 723 27.52 -0.04 17.30
CA ALA A 723 27.26 1.38 17.07
C ALA A 723 27.76 2.25 18.24
N SER A 724 28.65 3.21 17.97
CA SER A 724 29.16 4.18 18.95
C SER A 724 29.61 5.48 18.28
N GLY A 725 28.96 6.60 18.62
CA GLY A 725 29.24 7.88 17.97
C GLY A 725 29.10 7.77 16.44
N ASP A 726 30.19 8.04 15.70
CA ASP A 726 30.26 7.89 14.25
C ASP A 726 30.69 6.49 13.78
N ALA A 727 31.12 5.61 14.69
CA ALA A 727 31.58 4.27 14.35
C ALA A 727 30.40 3.28 14.26
N LEU A 728 30.21 2.72 13.06
CA LEU A 728 29.29 1.62 12.78
C LEU A 728 30.10 0.47 12.19
N VAL A 729 30.15 -0.69 12.87
CA VAL A 729 30.99 -1.81 12.44
C VAL A 729 30.25 -3.14 12.63
N ALA A 730 30.07 -3.89 11.55
CA ALA A 730 29.58 -5.26 11.60
C ALA A 730 30.68 -6.20 12.15
N LEU A 731 30.44 -6.77 13.32
CA LEU A 731 31.38 -7.69 13.97
C LEU A 731 31.21 -9.14 13.49
N ASP A 732 29.97 -9.53 13.21
CA ASP A 732 29.63 -10.83 12.63
C ASP A 732 28.58 -10.66 11.52
N ALA A 733 28.62 -11.58 10.56
CA ALA A 733 27.74 -11.59 9.40
C ALA A 733 27.46 -13.04 8.99
N ARG A 734 26.21 -13.31 8.62
CA ARG A 734 25.74 -14.61 8.17
C ARG A 734 24.86 -14.45 6.94
N ILE A 735 25.11 -15.25 5.90
CA ILE A 735 24.30 -15.28 4.68
C ILE A 735 24.00 -16.73 4.32
N ILE A 736 22.72 -17.03 4.11
CA ILE A 736 22.21 -18.32 3.65
C ILE A 736 21.60 -18.13 2.27
N LEU A 737 21.88 -19.08 1.36
CA LEU A 737 21.44 -19.08 -0.02
C LEU A 737 20.23 -19.99 -0.22
N HIS A 738 19.41 -19.65 -1.21
CA HIS A 738 18.34 -20.52 -1.69
C HIS A 738 18.89 -21.84 -2.26
N PRO A 739 18.17 -22.97 -2.09
CA PRO A 739 18.47 -24.19 -2.81
C PRO A 739 18.43 -23.97 -4.33
N ALA A 740 19.36 -24.58 -5.07
CA ALA A 740 19.52 -24.32 -6.50
C ALA A 740 18.26 -24.62 -7.35
N ALA A 741 17.39 -25.51 -6.88
CA ALA A 741 16.15 -25.93 -7.54
C ALA A 741 14.88 -25.20 -7.05
N SER A 742 15.00 -24.28 -6.09
CA SER A 742 13.83 -23.58 -5.53
C SER A 742 13.40 -22.41 -6.41
N SER A 743 12.09 -22.27 -6.63
CA SER A 743 11.52 -21.02 -7.17
C SER A 743 11.67 -19.92 -6.12
N THR A 744 12.43 -18.88 -6.43
CA THR A 744 12.63 -17.73 -5.54
C THR A 744 11.31 -17.03 -5.25
N ILE A 745 11.01 -16.83 -3.96
CA ILE A 745 9.82 -16.08 -3.54
C ILE A 745 10.00 -14.64 -4.02
N ARG A 746 9.07 -14.18 -4.87
CA ARG A 746 9.12 -12.83 -5.43
C ARG A 746 8.80 -11.82 -4.32
N PRO A 747 9.54 -10.70 -4.25
CA PRO A 747 9.19 -9.62 -3.34
C PRO A 747 7.80 -9.05 -3.65
N ALA A 748 7.03 -8.73 -2.60
CA ALA A 748 5.73 -8.06 -2.75
C ALA A 748 5.86 -6.62 -3.26
N ILE A 749 7.03 -5.98 -3.11
CA ILE A 749 7.34 -4.66 -3.66
C ILE A 749 8.48 -4.81 -4.64
N ARG A 750 8.28 -4.39 -5.89
CA ARG A 750 9.35 -4.46 -6.90
C ARG A 750 10.49 -3.49 -6.56
N PRO A 751 11.75 -3.92 -6.70
CA PRO A 751 12.89 -3.02 -6.57
C PRO A 751 12.99 -2.06 -7.75
N TYR A 752 13.85 -1.07 -7.57
CA TYR A 752 14.27 -0.17 -8.64
C TYR A 752 14.83 -0.98 -9.85
N PRO A 753 14.28 -0.83 -11.06
CA PRO A 753 14.64 -1.67 -12.19
C PRO A 753 15.86 -1.10 -12.93
N SER A 754 17.04 -1.28 -12.32
CA SER A 754 18.33 -0.76 -12.79
C SER A 754 18.72 -1.23 -14.20
N GLN A 755 18.15 -2.33 -14.70
CA GLN A 755 18.39 -2.81 -16.06
C GLN A 755 17.93 -1.84 -17.17
N TYR A 756 17.06 -0.88 -16.85
CA TYR A 756 16.60 0.14 -17.81
C TYR A 756 17.45 1.42 -17.79
N GLU A 757 18.55 1.44 -17.02
CA GLU A 757 19.54 2.51 -17.09
C GLU A 757 20.39 2.41 -18.36
N GLN A 758 20.38 3.45 -19.18
CA GLN A 758 21.11 3.48 -20.44
C GLN A 758 21.72 4.85 -20.72
N ARG A 759 23.02 4.88 -21.03
CA ARG A 759 23.66 6.06 -21.63
C ARG A 759 23.46 6.07 -23.15
N PHE A 760 23.15 7.23 -23.71
CA PHE A 760 23.02 7.41 -25.16
C PHE A 760 23.45 8.81 -25.58
N VAL A 761 23.61 9.02 -26.89
CA VAL A 761 23.94 10.31 -27.48
C VAL A 761 22.78 10.80 -28.35
N SER A 762 22.32 12.03 -28.14
CA SER A 762 21.23 12.63 -28.91
C SER A 762 21.64 12.89 -30.36
N LYS A 763 20.69 13.15 -31.28
CA LYS A 763 21.00 13.50 -32.67
C LYS A 763 21.88 14.75 -32.81
N LYS A 764 21.92 15.62 -31.79
CA LYS A 764 22.79 16.80 -31.75
C LYS A 764 24.11 16.56 -30.99
N GLY A 765 24.47 15.31 -30.68
CA GLY A 765 25.74 14.95 -30.07
C GLY A 765 25.82 15.13 -28.55
N ARG A 766 24.70 15.30 -27.86
CA ARG A 766 24.68 15.46 -26.39
C ARG A 766 24.68 14.10 -25.70
N ALA A 767 25.58 13.87 -24.76
CA ALA A 767 25.60 12.66 -23.94
C ALA A 767 24.54 12.76 -22.84
N MET A 768 23.64 11.78 -22.79
CA MET A 768 22.49 11.76 -21.89
C MET A 768 22.38 10.40 -21.19
N LEU A 769 21.68 10.39 -20.04
CA LEU A 769 21.34 9.18 -19.28
C LEU A 769 19.82 9.01 -19.28
N ILE A 770 19.33 7.83 -19.69
CA ILE A 770 17.96 7.39 -19.44
C ILE A 770 17.98 6.50 -18.21
N ARG A 771 17.06 6.72 -17.27
CA ARG A 771 16.83 5.82 -16.15
C ARG A 771 15.40 5.92 -15.62
N PRO A 772 14.89 4.89 -14.92
CA PRO A 772 13.66 5.03 -14.16
C PRO A 772 13.72 6.17 -13.13
N ILE A 773 12.59 6.86 -12.92
CA ILE A 773 12.44 7.94 -11.95
C ILE A 773 12.50 7.42 -10.52
N MET A 774 13.02 8.21 -9.58
CA MET A 774 13.02 7.90 -8.16
C MET A 774 12.26 8.97 -7.38
N PRO A 775 11.71 8.65 -6.20
CA PRO A 775 11.06 9.64 -5.33
C PRO A 775 11.92 10.89 -5.08
N GLU A 776 13.24 10.73 -5.01
CA GLU A 776 14.29 11.75 -4.86
C GLU A 776 14.33 12.78 -6.01
N ASP A 777 13.78 12.45 -7.18
CA ASP A 777 13.84 13.29 -8.39
C ASP A 777 12.81 14.43 -8.38
N GLU A 778 11.97 14.54 -7.35
CA GLU A 778 10.97 15.60 -7.24
C GLU A 778 11.54 17.00 -7.56
N PRO A 779 12.70 17.44 -7.02
CA PRO A 779 13.28 18.74 -7.37
C PRO A 779 13.64 18.86 -8.86
N LEU A 780 14.14 17.79 -9.48
CA LEU A 780 14.45 17.76 -10.91
C LEU A 780 13.18 17.88 -11.77
N VAL A 781 12.08 17.29 -11.31
CA VAL A 781 10.77 17.40 -11.99
C VAL A 781 10.21 18.82 -11.86
N VAL A 782 10.37 19.48 -10.71
CA VAL A 782 10.02 20.90 -10.54
C VAL A 782 10.78 21.76 -11.56
N ASP A 783 12.08 21.57 -11.67
CA ASP A 783 12.92 22.32 -12.61
C ASP A 783 12.60 22.01 -14.08
N PHE A 784 12.29 20.75 -14.40
CA PHE A 784 11.83 20.36 -15.73
C PHE A 784 10.55 21.07 -16.14
N HIS A 785 9.58 21.22 -15.23
CA HIS A 785 8.32 21.89 -15.52
C HIS A 785 8.47 23.38 -15.87
N LYS A 786 9.60 24.01 -15.51
CA LYS A 786 9.98 25.38 -15.92
C LYS A 786 10.48 25.45 -17.37
N LEU A 787 10.95 24.35 -17.93
CA LEU A 787 11.45 24.26 -19.31
C LEU A 787 10.32 24.05 -20.33
N LEU A 788 9.07 23.88 -19.87
CA LEU A 788 7.92 23.56 -20.71
C LEU A 788 7.14 24.83 -21.07
N SER A 789 6.83 24.99 -22.35
CA SER A 789 5.86 25.96 -22.84
C SER A 789 4.42 25.58 -22.46
N GLU A 790 3.53 26.58 -22.39
CA GLU A 790 2.09 26.35 -22.15
C GLU A 790 1.44 25.48 -23.25
N ASP A 791 1.96 25.54 -24.48
CA ASP A 791 1.51 24.69 -25.59
C ASP A 791 1.92 23.22 -25.38
N SER A 792 3.16 22.95 -24.98
CA SER A 792 3.63 21.61 -24.61
C SER A 792 2.85 21.01 -23.43
N VAL A 793 2.50 21.84 -22.43
CA VAL A 793 1.65 21.45 -21.30
C VAL A 793 0.24 21.10 -21.77
N TYR A 794 -0.39 21.98 -22.54
CA TYR A 794 -1.75 21.76 -23.05
C TYR A 794 -1.82 20.50 -23.91
N LYS A 795 -0.85 20.29 -24.81
CA LYS A 795 -0.77 19.09 -25.66
C LYS A 795 -0.60 17.80 -24.87
N ARG A 796 0.08 17.84 -23.72
CA ARG A 796 0.30 16.67 -22.86
C ARG A 796 -0.88 16.35 -21.95
N PHE A 797 -1.50 17.36 -21.35
CA PHE A 797 -2.53 17.18 -20.32
C PHE A 797 -3.95 17.44 -20.81
N ILE A 798 -4.11 17.84 -22.07
CA ILE A 798 -5.40 18.18 -22.71
C ILE A 798 -6.15 19.27 -21.90
N SER A 799 -5.41 20.02 -21.09
CA SER A 799 -5.93 21.01 -20.14
C SER A 799 -4.84 22.01 -19.79
N HIS A 800 -5.26 23.25 -19.48
CA HIS A 800 -4.38 24.26 -18.93
C HIS A 800 -4.23 24.04 -17.44
N ILE A 801 -3.04 23.61 -17.01
CA ILE A 801 -2.70 23.41 -15.61
C ILE A 801 -1.67 24.46 -15.22
N LYS A 802 -1.98 25.25 -14.19
CA LYS A 802 -1.08 26.30 -13.70
C LYS A 802 0.23 25.69 -13.22
N TYR A 803 1.32 26.46 -13.32
CA TYR A 803 2.63 26.00 -12.86
C TYR A 803 2.59 25.54 -11.40
N GLU A 804 1.95 26.29 -10.50
CA GLU A 804 1.85 25.96 -9.08
C GLU A 804 1.15 24.62 -8.83
N ASP A 805 0.11 24.32 -9.61
CA ASP A 805 -0.61 23.04 -9.53
C ASP A 805 0.23 21.90 -10.10
N ARG A 806 0.98 22.15 -11.20
CA ARG A 806 1.91 21.19 -11.81
C ARG A 806 3.03 20.77 -10.86
N VAL A 807 3.57 21.71 -10.09
CA VAL A 807 4.70 21.47 -9.18
C VAL A 807 4.30 21.31 -7.72
N SER A 808 3.00 21.14 -7.44
CA SER A 808 2.52 20.87 -6.10
C SER A 808 3.10 19.55 -5.56
N HIS A 809 3.56 19.58 -4.31
CA HIS A 809 4.18 18.41 -3.65
C HIS A 809 3.27 17.17 -3.69
N ASP A 810 1.99 17.35 -3.35
CA ASP A 810 0.98 16.27 -3.37
C ASP A 810 0.84 15.60 -4.73
N ARG A 811 1.02 16.36 -5.82
CA ARG A 811 1.01 15.83 -7.19
C ARG A 811 2.33 15.12 -7.50
N LEU A 812 3.47 15.77 -7.24
CA LEU A 812 4.78 15.25 -7.61
C LEU A 812 5.18 13.98 -6.87
N ILE A 813 4.70 13.80 -5.63
CA ILE A 813 4.80 12.52 -4.93
C ILE A 813 4.29 11.36 -5.80
N ARG A 814 3.12 11.50 -6.44
CA ARG A 814 2.52 10.45 -7.29
C ARG A 814 3.24 10.28 -8.62
N VAL A 815 3.96 11.32 -9.05
CA VAL A 815 4.77 11.26 -10.27
C VAL A 815 6.05 10.50 -10.02
N CYS A 816 6.72 10.76 -8.89
CA CYS A 816 8.05 10.25 -8.60
C CYS A 816 8.03 8.93 -7.83
N HIS A 817 7.00 8.69 -7.02
CA HIS A 817 6.82 7.44 -6.27
C HIS A 817 6.07 6.41 -7.13
N VAL A 818 6.80 5.76 -8.03
CA VAL A 818 6.27 4.80 -9.00
C VAL A 818 6.22 3.39 -8.41
N ASP A 819 5.08 2.71 -8.56
CA ASP A 819 5.02 1.26 -8.36
C ASP A 819 5.44 0.54 -9.64
N TYR A 820 6.64 -0.03 -9.63
CA TYR A 820 7.23 -0.73 -10.76
C TYR A 820 6.52 -2.01 -11.18
N ASP A 821 5.52 -2.48 -10.43
CA ASP A 821 4.66 -3.58 -10.89
C ASP A 821 3.58 -3.12 -11.88
N ARG A 822 3.16 -1.87 -11.73
CA ARG A 822 2.06 -1.27 -12.50
C ARG A 822 2.56 -0.31 -13.56
N ASP A 823 3.58 0.47 -13.21
CA ASP A 823 4.00 1.63 -13.95
C ASP A 823 5.52 1.64 -14.12
N ILE A 824 5.97 2.21 -15.24
CA ILE A 824 7.36 2.65 -15.36
C ILE A 824 7.38 4.08 -15.86
N ALA A 825 8.11 4.95 -15.15
CA ALA A 825 8.41 6.29 -15.63
C ALA A 825 9.91 6.41 -15.88
N LEU A 826 10.29 6.63 -17.13
CA LEU A 826 11.66 6.84 -17.57
C LEU A 826 11.92 8.33 -17.71
N ILE A 827 13.02 8.80 -17.15
CA ILE A 827 13.49 10.19 -17.28
C ILE A 827 14.79 10.24 -18.05
N VAL A 828 15.02 11.38 -18.71
CA VAL A 828 16.27 11.68 -19.43
C VAL A 828 16.98 12.81 -18.75
N LEU A 829 18.21 12.55 -18.36
CA LEU A 829 19.11 13.48 -17.68
C LEU A 829 20.21 13.95 -18.63
N ASP A 830 20.37 15.26 -18.72
CA ASP A 830 21.48 15.92 -19.42
C ASP A 830 22.49 16.44 -18.40
N ASN A 831 23.72 15.89 -18.46
CA ASN A 831 24.84 16.27 -17.60
C ASN A 831 25.92 17.06 -18.37
N SER A 832 25.66 17.50 -19.61
CA SER A 832 26.67 18.11 -20.49
C SER A 832 27.23 19.45 -19.98
N ARG A 833 26.58 20.08 -18.99
CA ARG A 833 26.99 21.37 -18.40
C ARG A 833 27.45 21.27 -16.95
N GLY A 834 27.72 20.07 -16.44
CA GLY A 834 28.14 19.83 -15.05
C GLY A 834 27.03 20.00 -13.99
N VAL A 835 25.81 20.34 -14.40
CA VAL A 835 24.61 20.33 -13.57
C VAL A 835 23.63 19.35 -14.20
N GLU A 836 23.16 18.38 -13.41
CA GLU A 836 22.18 17.40 -13.85
C GLU A 836 20.82 18.05 -14.05
N LYS A 837 20.23 17.85 -15.23
CA LYS A 837 18.94 18.42 -15.61
C LYS A 837 18.04 17.36 -16.23
N LEU A 838 16.81 17.28 -15.76
CA LEU A 838 15.78 16.46 -16.39
C LEU A 838 15.21 17.21 -17.61
N VAL A 839 15.31 16.57 -18.79
CA VAL A 839 14.96 17.18 -20.08
C VAL A 839 13.83 16.46 -20.82
N ALA A 840 13.51 15.24 -20.43
CA ALA A 840 12.36 14.50 -20.92
C ALA A 840 11.89 13.47 -19.89
N ALA A 841 10.61 13.12 -19.95
CA ALA A 841 9.99 12.06 -19.17
C ALA A 841 9.01 11.27 -20.05
N ALA A 842 8.95 9.97 -19.87
CA ALA A 842 7.94 9.11 -20.46
C ALA A 842 7.41 8.13 -19.41
N ARG A 843 6.12 7.82 -19.47
CA ARG A 843 5.46 6.90 -18.53
C ARG A 843 4.67 5.87 -19.30
N LEU A 844 4.72 4.63 -18.83
CA LEU A 844 3.83 3.54 -19.22
C LEU A 844 3.08 3.10 -17.96
N THR A 845 1.76 3.03 -18.02
CA THR A 845 0.88 2.70 -16.90
C THR A 845 -0.05 1.58 -17.32
N LYS A 846 0.02 0.43 -16.66
CA LYS A 846 -0.88 -0.70 -16.94
C LYS A 846 -2.33 -0.27 -16.65
N GLU A 847 -3.30 -0.84 -17.36
CA GLU A 847 -4.73 -0.61 -17.10
C GLU A 847 -5.26 -1.47 -15.94
N HIS A 848 -6.24 -0.95 -15.19
CA HIS A 848 -6.83 -1.69 -14.06
C HIS A 848 -7.69 -2.86 -14.55
N GLY A 849 -7.30 -4.10 -14.19
CA GLY A 849 -8.04 -5.32 -14.52
C GLY A 849 -7.89 -5.80 -15.96
N GLY A 850 -6.97 -5.21 -16.74
CA GLY A 850 -6.56 -5.66 -18.07
C GLY A 850 -5.04 -5.91 -18.17
N ASN A 851 -4.59 -6.41 -19.32
CA ASN A 851 -3.17 -6.67 -19.62
C ASN A 851 -2.62 -5.72 -20.72
N SER A 852 -3.29 -4.58 -20.89
CA SER A 852 -2.91 -3.42 -21.71
C SER A 852 -2.24 -2.34 -20.86
N ALA A 853 -1.56 -1.40 -21.50
CA ALA A 853 -1.01 -0.22 -20.82
C ALA A 853 -1.15 1.06 -21.65
N GLU A 854 -1.38 2.18 -20.97
CA GLU A 854 -1.35 3.51 -21.56
C GLU A 854 0.08 4.07 -21.50
N PHE A 855 0.52 4.78 -22.55
CA PHE A 855 1.80 5.50 -22.52
C PHE A 855 1.65 7.02 -22.67
N SER A 856 2.66 7.73 -22.18
CA SER A 856 2.78 9.17 -22.37
C SER A 856 4.24 9.61 -22.47
N VAL A 857 4.50 10.66 -23.24
CA VAL A 857 5.85 11.21 -23.44
C VAL A 857 5.81 12.73 -23.37
N LEU A 858 6.81 13.33 -22.72
CA LEU A 858 6.99 14.78 -22.62
C LEU A 858 8.48 15.12 -22.76
N VAL A 859 8.81 16.05 -23.65
CA VAL A 859 10.17 16.50 -23.93
C VAL A 859 10.22 18.02 -23.83
N ALA A 860 11.18 18.56 -23.09
CA ALA A 860 11.40 20.00 -22.98
C ALA A 860 11.58 20.65 -24.35
N ASP A 861 11.01 21.84 -24.55
CA ASP A 861 10.87 22.46 -25.88
C ASP A 861 12.22 22.57 -26.62
N ASP A 862 13.29 22.99 -25.93
CA ASP A 862 14.65 23.12 -26.49
C ASP A 862 15.32 21.80 -26.92
N TYR A 863 14.77 20.67 -26.47
CA TYR A 863 15.28 19.31 -26.70
C TYR A 863 14.41 18.52 -27.71
N GLN A 864 13.32 19.12 -28.19
CA GLN A 864 12.49 18.52 -29.22
C GLN A 864 13.27 18.40 -30.55
N GLY A 865 12.92 17.39 -31.36
CA GLY A 865 13.61 17.08 -32.62
C GLY A 865 14.95 16.33 -32.48
N GLU A 866 15.44 16.07 -31.27
CA GLU A 866 16.72 15.36 -31.06
C GLU A 866 16.62 13.83 -31.04
N GLY A 867 15.42 13.28 -31.29
CA GLY A 867 15.15 11.83 -31.27
C GLY A 867 14.88 11.25 -29.87
N ILE A 868 14.81 12.09 -28.83
CA ILE A 868 14.62 11.66 -27.43
C ILE A 868 13.26 10.98 -27.23
N GLY A 869 12.18 11.56 -27.74
CA GLY A 869 10.83 10.99 -27.61
C GLY A 869 10.70 9.61 -28.26
N GLU A 870 11.30 9.42 -29.44
CA GLU A 870 11.35 8.11 -30.12
C GLU A 870 12.13 7.08 -29.30
N LYS A 871 13.28 7.47 -28.73
CA LYS A 871 14.09 6.58 -27.90
C LYS A 871 13.35 6.16 -26.62
N LEU A 872 12.68 7.10 -25.95
CA LEU A 872 11.85 6.82 -24.78
C LEU A 872 10.71 5.85 -25.12
N LEU A 873 9.98 6.09 -26.21
CA LEU A 873 8.87 5.22 -26.61
C LEU A 873 9.34 3.79 -26.92
N ARG A 874 10.48 3.63 -27.61
CA ARG A 874 11.08 2.29 -27.83
C ARG A 874 11.42 1.58 -26.53
N ASN A 875 12.02 2.28 -25.56
CA ASN A 875 12.32 1.71 -24.26
C ASN A 875 11.04 1.30 -23.50
N LEU A 876 9.94 2.06 -23.63
CA LEU A 876 8.65 1.67 -23.05
C LEU A 876 8.07 0.41 -23.72
N ILE A 877 8.20 0.27 -25.04
CA ILE A 877 7.78 -0.95 -25.76
C ILE A 877 8.59 -2.17 -25.31
N GLU A 878 9.91 -2.03 -25.15
CA GLU A 878 10.77 -3.10 -24.65
C GLU A 878 10.37 -3.52 -23.23
N HIS A 879 10.08 -2.55 -22.35
CA HIS A 879 9.55 -2.82 -21.02
C HIS A 879 8.21 -3.55 -21.08
N ALA A 880 7.26 -3.07 -21.89
CA ALA A 880 5.94 -3.69 -22.05
C ALA A 880 6.03 -5.16 -22.49
N LYS A 881 6.95 -5.48 -23.42
CA LYS A 881 7.23 -6.86 -23.85
C LYS A 881 7.84 -7.70 -22.74
N ALA A 882 8.77 -7.15 -21.96
CA ALA A 882 9.37 -7.84 -20.81
C ALA A 882 8.33 -8.13 -19.71
N GLU A 883 7.31 -7.27 -19.58
CA GLU A 883 6.18 -7.45 -18.67
C GLU A 883 5.10 -8.41 -19.19
N GLY A 884 5.18 -8.83 -20.46
CA GLY A 884 4.19 -9.72 -21.09
C GLY A 884 2.84 -9.04 -21.32
N LEU A 885 2.84 -7.73 -21.60
CA LEU A 885 1.62 -6.99 -21.95
C LEU A 885 1.12 -7.37 -23.35
N ASP A 886 -0.20 -7.36 -23.52
CA ASP A 886 -0.84 -7.69 -24.80
C ASP A 886 -0.84 -6.52 -25.78
N ALA A 887 -0.98 -5.30 -25.28
CA ALA A 887 -1.08 -4.10 -26.08
C ALA A 887 -0.63 -2.83 -25.36
N ILE A 888 -0.28 -1.80 -26.14
CA ILE A 888 0.00 -0.44 -25.67
C ILE A 888 -0.93 0.53 -26.38
N GLU A 889 -1.55 1.44 -25.62
CA GLU A 889 -2.48 2.43 -26.13
C GLU A 889 -2.08 3.86 -25.72
N ALA A 890 -2.51 4.87 -26.48
CA ALA A 890 -2.48 6.26 -26.04
C ALA A 890 -3.52 7.11 -26.77
N VAL A 891 -3.94 8.19 -26.13
CA VAL A 891 -4.79 9.21 -26.74
C VAL A 891 -4.01 10.52 -26.85
N VAL A 892 -3.92 11.06 -28.06
CA VAL A 892 -3.21 12.31 -28.33
C VAL A 892 -4.13 13.31 -29.04
N LEU A 893 -3.97 14.60 -28.77
CA LEU A 893 -4.69 15.63 -29.50
C LEU A 893 -4.34 15.59 -30.99
N ARG A 894 -5.32 15.77 -31.87
CA ARG A 894 -5.10 15.81 -33.33
C ARG A 894 -4.09 16.88 -33.76
N THR A 895 -3.99 17.97 -33.00
CA THR A 895 -3.04 19.06 -33.23
C THR A 895 -1.60 18.71 -32.81
N ASN A 896 -1.37 17.58 -32.12
CA ASN A 896 -0.05 17.13 -31.69
C ASN A 896 0.63 16.25 -32.76
N GLY A 897 0.85 16.83 -33.94
CA GLY A 897 1.48 16.11 -35.06
C GLY A 897 2.87 15.54 -34.75
N ALA A 898 3.61 16.16 -33.82
CA ALA A 898 4.91 15.65 -33.40
C ALA A 898 4.79 14.29 -32.69
N MET A 899 3.83 14.13 -31.78
CA MET A 899 3.61 12.86 -31.06
C MET A 899 3.00 11.80 -31.97
N ILE A 900 2.10 12.17 -32.88
CA ILE A 900 1.55 11.27 -33.90
C ILE A 900 2.68 10.65 -34.73
N HIS A 901 3.59 11.48 -35.25
CA HIS A 901 4.75 11.03 -36.02
C HIS A 901 5.73 10.15 -35.22
N VAL A 902 5.89 10.42 -33.92
CA VAL A 902 6.73 9.59 -33.04
C VAL A 902 6.12 8.19 -32.87
N ALA A 903 4.80 8.10 -32.69
CA ALA A 903 4.10 6.83 -32.54
C ALA A 903 4.08 6.01 -33.84
N GLU A 904 3.78 6.64 -34.98
CA GLU A 904 3.82 5.98 -36.29
C GLU A 904 5.20 5.37 -36.59
N LYS A 905 6.28 6.10 -36.27
CA LYS A 905 7.65 5.58 -36.40
C LYS A 905 7.99 4.43 -35.46
N ALA A 906 7.29 4.33 -34.34
CA ALA A 906 7.42 3.24 -33.40
C ALA A 906 6.53 2.04 -33.75
N GLY A 907 5.69 2.14 -34.79
CA GLY A 907 4.85 1.07 -35.30
C GLY A 907 3.40 1.08 -34.80
N PHE A 908 2.95 2.17 -34.18
CA PHE A 908 1.56 2.28 -33.72
C PHE A 908 0.61 2.53 -34.89
N GLU A 909 -0.56 1.91 -34.83
CA GLU A 909 -1.71 2.25 -35.67
C GLU A 909 -2.42 3.47 -35.08
N CYS A 910 -2.70 4.47 -35.93
CA CYS A 910 -3.35 5.71 -35.52
C CYS A 910 -4.78 5.78 -36.09
N VAL A 911 -5.78 5.76 -35.21
CA VAL A 911 -7.20 5.90 -35.55
C VAL A 911 -7.68 7.30 -35.18
N TYR A 912 -8.23 8.03 -36.15
CA TYR A 912 -8.69 9.40 -35.98
C TYR A 912 -10.16 9.40 -35.52
N ASP A 913 -10.43 10.06 -34.40
CA ASP A 913 -11.78 10.25 -33.88
C ASP A 913 -12.24 11.68 -34.20
N GLU A 914 -13.21 11.81 -35.12
CA GLU A 914 -13.67 13.12 -35.60
C GLU A 914 -14.53 13.87 -34.59
N GLU A 915 -15.23 13.18 -33.69
CA GLU A 915 -16.14 13.80 -32.72
C GLU A 915 -15.38 14.38 -31.53
N GLU A 916 -14.33 13.69 -31.07
CA GLU A 916 -13.56 14.10 -29.88
C GLU A 916 -12.28 14.90 -30.18
N ASN A 917 -11.94 15.09 -31.46
CA ASN A 917 -10.73 15.81 -31.91
C ASN A 917 -9.41 15.22 -31.35
N VAL A 918 -9.38 13.91 -31.22
CA VAL A 918 -8.24 13.12 -30.72
C VAL A 918 -7.84 12.04 -31.72
N VAL A 919 -6.63 11.50 -31.54
CA VAL A 919 -6.10 10.36 -32.28
C VAL A 919 -5.79 9.28 -31.26
N ARG A 920 -6.39 8.10 -31.45
CA ARG A 920 -6.10 6.91 -30.65
C ARG A 920 -4.96 6.15 -31.31
N GLN A 921 -3.96 5.82 -30.52
CA GLN A 921 -2.76 5.12 -30.95
C GLN A 921 -2.78 3.73 -30.31
N TYR A 922 -2.61 2.68 -31.11
CA TYR A 922 -2.67 1.30 -30.64
C TYR A 922 -1.49 0.49 -31.19
N LEU A 923 -0.88 -0.33 -30.35
CA LEU A 923 0.16 -1.29 -30.74
C LEU A 923 -0.14 -2.64 -30.08
N ASN A 924 -0.41 -3.66 -30.91
CA ASN A 924 -0.50 -5.05 -30.48
C ASN A 924 0.91 -5.61 -30.26
N LEU A 925 1.17 -6.19 -29.09
CA LEU A 925 2.45 -6.80 -28.75
C LEU A 925 2.48 -8.32 -28.99
N ASN A 926 1.30 -8.93 -29.19
CA ASN A 926 1.13 -10.36 -29.41
C ASN A 926 1.28 -10.79 -30.87
N ASP A 927 1.42 -9.86 -31.81
CA ASP A 927 1.70 -10.17 -33.20
C ASP A 927 3.12 -10.73 -33.33
N ARG A 928 3.22 -12.05 -33.13
CA ARG A 928 4.31 -12.86 -33.65
C ARG A 928 4.30 -12.68 -35.15
N ILE A 929 5.43 -12.21 -35.70
CA ILE A 929 5.78 -12.47 -37.09
C ILE A 929 5.62 -13.99 -37.28
N THR A 930 4.55 -14.40 -37.96
CA THR A 930 4.37 -15.79 -38.37
C THR A 930 5.49 -16.14 -39.33
N GLU A 931 6.04 -17.35 -39.22
CA GLU A 931 7.10 -17.86 -40.10
C GLU A 931 6.77 -17.77 -41.61
N ASP A 932 5.52 -17.48 -41.98
CA ASP A 932 5.08 -17.22 -43.35
C ASP A 932 5.64 -15.92 -43.97
N ASP A 933 6.03 -14.90 -43.18
CA ASP A 933 6.65 -13.66 -43.70
C ASP A 933 8.12 -13.83 -44.10
N MET A 934 8.74 -14.98 -43.80
CA MET A 934 10.13 -15.31 -44.18
C MET A 934 10.23 -16.04 -45.54
N ASN A 935 9.12 -16.26 -46.25
CA ASN A 935 9.10 -17.01 -47.51
C ASN A 935 8.73 -16.19 -48.76
N VAL A 936 9.04 -14.89 -48.80
CA VAL A 936 9.06 -14.13 -50.06
C VAL A 936 10.41 -14.35 -50.77
N ARG A 937 10.43 -15.32 -51.70
CA ARG A 937 11.54 -15.56 -52.63
C ARG A 937 11.97 -14.26 -53.33
N PRO A 938 13.27 -13.98 -53.49
CA PRO A 938 13.73 -12.85 -54.28
C PRO A 938 13.40 -13.08 -55.76
N LYS A 939 12.65 -12.14 -56.37
CA LYS A 939 12.51 -12.06 -57.83
C LYS A 939 13.88 -11.77 -58.43
N SER A 940 14.46 -12.77 -59.10
CA SER A 940 15.61 -12.63 -59.98
C SER A 940 15.30 -11.64 -61.12
N ALA A 941 16.07 -10.57 -61.22
CA ALA A 941 16.11 -9.70 -62.40
C ALA A 941 16.82 -10.42 -63.56
N PRO A 942 16.35 -10.30 -64.81
CA PRO A 942 17.09 -10.80 -65.96
C PRO A 942 18.21 -9.82 -66.32
N ILE A 943 19.38 -10.39 -66.60
CA ILE A 943 20.54 -9.72 -67.17
C ILE A 943 20.32 -9.64 -68.68
N GLU A 944 20.35 -8.44 -69.25
CA GLU A 944 20.68 -8.20 -70.66
C GLU A 944 21.72 -7.06 -70.74
N ILE A 945 22.57 -7.21 -71.78
CA ILE A 945 23.93 -6.70 -72.02
C ILE A 945 24.09 -5.18 -71.93
#